data_AF-A0A9J6P4V8-F1
#
_entry.id   AF-A0A9J6P4V8-F1
#
_cell.length_a   1.000
_cell.length_b   1.000
_cell.length_c   1.000
_cell.angle_alpha   90.00
_cell.angle_beta   90.00
_cell.angle_gamma   90.00
#
_symmetry.space_group_name_H-M   'P 1'
#
loop_
_entity.id
_entity.type
_entity.pdbx_description
1 polymer ?
#
loop_
_entity_poly.entity_id
_entity_poly.type
_entity_poly.pdbx_seq_one_letter_code
_entity_poly.pdbx_strand_id
1 'polypeptide(L)'
;MDITRGCIDIIFRKQSPEKILNSFFGNKNNYEHLHDKVNKDIFITNALEEFRHYSEDEVVNIYDKLFVSMKDMREISRGMAEEKKFSSVFNLLIQFTDDVLVERDKEPFCKFEHMLRWRMLSHKLEQDIFTTSYLAYRDVLSNRKRKYFSWEPVIRSDNNRLHEMLQKGLAENHFHLKGSAPYFNLTWISLMNRVIGRENEFKKSGIGEKKLIPDVMMDDRDEFIKTNLWVKRAAIIRAFLFSELMDIEFFDVNESEVDNENNKTKISKMKELKRYLTGLNLELDNQEIQEKLNILKMVYGYKFKNDSDGTESPIDYCITKNLVSSNRNSNLFLVGERYFLYLMFKKIYERDKKILKYADLFYVYLIIKAKFRGELIQINDRVGFKNFADYQGRKTNFLKKDPLLNNAIYNMAIRSTMKDQNVKSLEARICPDDTAEDTAKLINDIDRIIDNEEKVWKNDKSSDKDLERLIELTNDKDVDENKDYFYVIHFPKRRDKTKYDEIDSIDKKTILSMKARDSEVREYSKEQAFNIVALREKINPAVKRILGIDACANEIGCRPEVFAHSFRYLSNHTNSIEESIIVDNEIPQLRITYHAGEDFLDLVDGIRAIEEAIMFLNLKSGDRIGHALALGVNVEDWYKNKMYRLMLPKQDYLDNIVWILAKMREFNIHDNESLKYNLEDEFNRLYHEVYLSGKKDDRHFKYVNNHMTYYDAWKLRGDDPYLYIDNKYNKEVEILYWDRCKINNLVDDSIRENSSCSYIYSNYHFNPEVKKKGAEQYEFSVSKAYIKVVVEIQMKMQKILGTKGIGIETNPSSNYLIGNFKRYDKHPIVNFFNLGLTADRDEIEKCPQLFVSINTDDQGVFGTYLENEYALMAIALEKAKDENGEPLYNKAMIYDWLDRVRQMGLEQSFNIK
;
A
#
# COMPACT_ATOMS: atom_id res chain seq x y z
N MET A 1 -3.50 9.47 -26.97
CA MET A 1 -2.72 8.76 -25.95
C MET A 1 -3.61 7.94 -25.02
N ASP A 2 -4.77 8.43 -24.56
CA ASP A 2 -5.65 7.68 -23.64
C ASP A 2 -6.22 6.40 -24.27
N ILE A 3 -6.68 6.45 -25.53
CA ILE A 3 -7.09 5.25 -26.29
C ILE A 3 -5.95 4.22 -26.35
N THR A 4 -4.74 4.64 -26.73
CA THR A 4 -3.55 3.77 -26.80
C THR A 4 -3.29 3.07 -25.47
N ARG A 5 -3.44 3.77 -24.35
CA ARG A 5 -3.26 3.16 -23.03
C ARG A 5 -4.34 2.12 -22.71
N GLY A 6 -5.61 2.42 -23.01
CA GLY A 6 -6.70 1.46 -22.84
C GLY A 6 -6.47 0.20 -23.67
N CYS A 7 -6.00 0.36 -24.92
CA CYS A 7 -5.58 -0.75 -25.76
C CYS A 7 -4.46 -1.58 -25.14
N ILE A 8 -3.38 -0.94 -24.65
CA ILE A 8 -2.26 -1.66 -24.02
C ILE A 8 -2.74 -2.45 -22.80
N ASP A 9 -3.60 -1.85 -21.97
CA ASP A 9 -4.18 -2.54 -20.82
C ASP A 9 -4.98 -3.78 -21.21
N ILE A 10 -5.85 -3.66 -22.22
CA ILE A 10 -6.62 -4.80 -22.76
C ILE A 10 -5.69 -5.89 -23.29
N ILE A 11 -4.65 -5.52 -24.05
CA ILE A 11 -3.76 -6.47 -24.72
C ILE A 11 -2.82 -7.18 -23.73
N PHE A 12 -2.32 -6.52 -22.69
CA PHE A 12 -1.34 -7.13 -21.80
C PHE A 12 -1.94 -7.68 -20.48
N ARG A 13 -3.19 -7.34 -20.14
CA ARG A 13 -3.83 -7.80 -18.88
C ARG A 13 -5.11 -8.62 -19.09
N LYS A 14 -5.95 -8.25 -20.05
CA LYS A 14 -7.28 -8.86 -20.23
C LYS A 14 -7.31 -10.07 -21.17
N GLN A 15 -6.21 -10.37 -21.87
CA GLN A 15 -6.13 -11.54 -22.75
C GLN A 15 -6.02 -12.86 -21.99
N SER A 16 -6.49 -13.96 -22.62
CA SER A 16 -6.38 -15.32 -22.07
C SER A 16 -5.06 -15.98 -22.50
N PRO A 17 -4.17 -16.32 -21.55
CA PRO A 17 -2.95 -17.08 -21.83
C PRO A 17 -3.23 -18.43 -22.52
N GLU A 18 -4.33 -19.09 -22.17
CA GLU A 18 -4.69 -20.39 -22.73
C GLU A 18 -5.01 -20.31 -24.22
N LYS A 19 -5.82 -19.32 -24.62
CA LYS A 19 -6.18 -19.11 -26.04
C LYS A 19 -4.92 -18.88 -26.89
N ILE A 20 -3.94 -18.15 -26.37
CA ILE A 20 -2.66 -17.92 -27.05
C ILE A 20 -1.83 -19.21 -27.15
N LEU A 21 -1.71 -19.98 -26.04
CA LEU A 21 -1.00 -21.26 -26.05
C LEU A 21 -1.63 -22.29 -27.00
N ASN A 22 -2.97 -22.38 -27.03
CA ASN A 22 -3.69 -23.27 -27.93
C ASN A 22 -3.47 -22.87 -29.41
N SER A 23 -3.45 -21.56 -29.69
CA SER A 23 -3.11 -21.02 -31.02
C SER A 23 -1.66 -21.36 -31.41
N PHE A 24 -0.73 -21.25 -30.46
CA PHE A 24 0.69 -21.55 -30.66
C PHE A 24 0.97 -23.04 -30.93
N PHE A 25 0.33 -23.97 -30.19
CA PHE A 25 0.57 -25.42 -30.30
C PHE A 25 -0.34 -26.17 -31.29
N GLY A 26 -1.33 -25.51 -31.89
CA GLY A 26 -2.08 -26.00 -33.05
C GLY A 26 -3.53 -26.39 -32.79
N ASN A 27 -4.45 -25.62 -33.42
CA ASN A 27 -5.49 -26.06 -34.35
C ASN A 27 -5.95 -24.79 -35.09
N LYS A 28 -5.64 -24.63 -36.39
CA LYS A 28 -6.00 -23.47 -37.25
C LYS A 28 -7.50 -23.37 -37.54
N ASN A 29 -8.36 -23.62 -36.56
CA ASN A 29 -9.80 -23.39 -36.68
C ASN A 29 -10.14 -22.18 -35.80
N ASN A 30 -10.32 -21.03 -36.46
CA ASN A 30 -11.02 -19.81 -36.02
C ASN A 30 -10.47 -18.94 -34.87
N TYR A 31 -9.36 -19.27 -34.21
CA TYR A 31 -8.77 -18.41 -33.18
C TYR A 31 -7.35 -17.96 -33.55
N GLU A 32 -7.23 -16.90 -34.35
CA GLU A 32 -5.94 -16.23 -34.57
C GLU A 32 -5.71 -15.21 -33.45
N HIS A 33 -5.30 -15.68 -32.29
CA HIS A 33 -4.96 -14.82 -31.15
C HIS A 33 -3.48 -14.98 -30.77
N LEU A 34 -2.60 -14.27 -31.46
CA LEU A 34 -1.14 -14.33 -31.37
C LEU A 34 -0.54 -12.94 -31.16
N HIS A 35 0.78 -12.87 -30.95
CA HIS A 35 1.51 -11.62 -30.75
C HIS A 35 1.45 -10.68 -31.97
N ASP A 36 1.16 -11.18 -33.17
CA ASP A 36 1.08 -10.45 -34.43
C ASP A 36 -0.38 -10.25 -34.92
N LYS A 37 -1.35 -10.93 -34.31
CA LYS A 37 -2.76 -10.89 -34.69
C LYS A 37 -3.68 -10.98 -33.48
N VAL A 38 -4.48 -9.92 -33.27
CA VAL A 38 -5.44 -9.81 -32.16
C VAL A 38 -6.83 -10.16 -32.66
N ASN A 39 -7.51 -11.11 -32.03
CA ASN A 39 -8.89 -11.45 -32.37
C ASN A 39 -9.85 -10.28 -32.09
N LYS A 40 -10.65 -9.90 -33.08
CA LYS A 40 -11.54 -8.73 -33.03
C LYS A 40 -12.62 -8.87 -31.96
N ASP A 41 -13.33 -9.99 -31.93
CA ASP A 41 -14.47 -10.20 -31.02
C ASP A 41 -14.01 -10.21 -29.55
N ILE A 42 -12.88 -10.87 -29.27
CA ILE A 42 -12.27 -10.88 -27.93
C ILE A 42 -11.82 -9.47 -27.54
N PHE A 43 -11.26 -8.69 -28.48
CA PHE A 43 -10.86 -7.31 -28.19
C PHE A 43 -12.06 -6.43 -27.88
N ILE A 44 -13.10 -6.44 -28.74
CA ILE A 44 -14.31 -5.60 -28.58
C ILE A 44 -14.97 -5.89 -27.23
N THR A 45 -15.11 -7.17 -26.87
CA THR A 45 -15.71 -7.59 -25.60
C THR A 45 -14.98 -6.98 -24.39
N ASN A 46 -13.64 -7.07 -24.38
CA ASN A 46 -12.82 -6.50 -23.31
C ASN A 46 -12.76 -4.96 -23.33
N ALA A 47 -12.92 -4.37 -24.51
CA ALA A 47 -12.84 -2.94 -24.75
C ALA A 47 -14.11 -2.21 -24.27
N LEU A 48 -15.30 -2.81 -24.38
CA LEU A 48 -16.55 -2.22 -23.88
C LEU A 48 -16.51 -1.97 -22.36
N GLU A 49 -15.79 -2.79 -21.60
CA GLU A 49 -15.62 -2.56 -20.15
C GLU A 49 -14.64 -1.45 -19.81
N GLU A 50 -13.61 -1.28 -20.64
CA GLU A 50 -12.56 -0.26 -20.45
C GLU A 50 -13.04 1.11 -20.94
N PHE A 51 -13.77 1.12 -22.06
CA PHE A 51 -14.30 2.31 -22.71
C PHE A 51 -15.81 2.43 -22.47
N ARG A 52 -16.22 2.50 -21.19
CA ARG A 52 -17.64 2.47 -20.77
C ARG A 52 -18.54 3.56 -21.35
N HIS A 53 -17.96 4.60 -21.93
CA HIS A 53 -18.68 5.72 -22.54
C HIS A 53 -18.63 5.72 -24.07
N TYR A 54 -18.10 4.66 -24.68
CA TYR A 54 -17.98 4.49 -26.13
C TYR A 54 -19.02 3.46 -26.60
N SER A 55 -19.60 3.69 -27.78
CA SER A 55 -20.44 2.70 -28.45
C SER A 55 -19.61 1.54 -29.01
N GLU A 56 -20.27 0.44 -29.35
CA GLU A 56 -19.60 -0.70 -30.02
C GLU A 56 -18.96 -0.29 -31.35
N ASP A 57 -19.63 0.57 -32.14
CA ASP A 57 -19.09 1.11 -33.40
C ASP A 57 -17.81 1.93 -33.17
N GLU A 58 -17.77 2.74 -32.11
CA GLU A 58 -16.56 3.48 -31.74
C GLU A 58 -15.43 2.55 -31.28
N VAL A 59 -15.76 1.47 -30.58
CA VAL A 59 -14.80 0.43 -30.18
C VAL A 59 -14.25 -0.32 -31.40
N VAL A 60 -15.06 -0.57 -32.43
CA VAL A 60 -14.60 -1.13 -33.71
C VAL A 60 -13.58 -0.19 -34.37
N ASN A 61 -13.83 1.11 -34.38
CA ASN A 61 -12.86 2.10 -34.90
C ASN A 61 -11.54 2.08 -34.09
N ILE A 62 -11.61 1.88 -32.76
CA ILE A 62 -10.43 1.71 -31.92
C ILE A 62 -9.65 0.45 -32.30
N TYR A 63 -10.33 -0.66 -32.59
CA TYR A 63 -9.69 -1.90 -33.05
C TYR A 63 -8.98 -1.71 -34.40
N ASP A 64 -9.59 -1.03 -35.36
CA ASP A 64 -8.95 -0.80 -36.66
C ASP A 64 -7.68 0.08 -36.51
N LYS A 65 -7.73 1.08 -35.62
CA LYS A 65 -6.56 1.88 -35.25
C LYS A 65 -5.48 1.08 -34.49
N LEU A 66 -5.88 0.10 -33.67
CA LEU A 66 -4.95 -0.78 -32.97
C LEU A 66 -4.06 -1.53 -33.95
N PHE A 67 -4.61 -2.04 -35.06
CA PHE A 67 -3.84 -2.79 -36.05
C PHE A 67 -2.76 -1.93 -36.71
N VAL A 68 -3.06 -0.66 -37.00
CA VAL A 68 -2.06 0.31 -37.46
C VAL A 68 -1.01 0.56 -36.38
N SER A 69 -1.44 0.62 -35.13
CA SER A 69 -0.59 0.87 -33.95
C SER A 69 0.38 -0.29 -33.64
N MET A 70 0.03 -1.52 -34.06
CA MET A 70 0.89 -2.69 -33.92
C MET A 70 2.03 -2.74 -34.96
N LYS A 71 2.02 -1.88 -36.00
CA LYS A 71 3.05 -1.88 -37.04
C LYS A 71 4.31 -1.15 -36.59
N ASP A 72 5.45 -1.60 -37.09
CA ASP A 72 6.74 -0.98 -36.80
C ASP A 72 6.87 0.42 -37.43
N MET A 73 7.00 1.44 -36.59
CA MET A 73 7.13 2.85 -36.98
C MET A 73 8.31 3.11 -37.94
N ARG A 74 9.37 2.31 -37.87
CA ARG A 74 10.55 2.43 -38.77
C ARG A 74 10.16 2.19 -40.23
N GLU A 75 9.27 1.23 -40.44
CA GLU A 75 8.87 0.77 -41.76
C GLU A 75 7.76 1.65 -42.33
N ILE A 76 6.93 2.24 -41.46
CA ILE A 76 6.01 3.33 -41.82
C ILE A 76 6.81 4.52 -42.37
N SER A 77 7.83 4.97 -41.63
CA SER A 77 8.64 6.14 -42.01
C SER A 77 9.50 5.91 -43.26
N ARG A 78 9.82 4.65 -43.60
CA ARG A 78 10.58 4.26 -44.80
C ARG A 78 9.70 3.99 -46.03
N GLY A 79 8.39 4.20 -45.94
CA GLY A 79 7.46 4.02 -47.06
C GLY A 79 7.29 2.57 -47.53
N MET A 80 7.55 1.58 -46.65
CA MET A 80 7.31 0.17 -46.99
C MET A 80 5.82 -0.09 -47.23
N ALA A 81 5.51 -0.98 -48.18
CA ALA A 81 4.14 -1.42 -48.44
C ALA A 81 3.49 -2.02 -47.19
N GLU A 82 2.22 -1.71 -46.95
CA GLU A 82 1.49 -2.06 -45.72
C GLU A 82 1.53 -3.56 -45.37
N GLU A 83 1.53 -4.43 -46.37
CA GLU A 83 1.55 -5.90 -46.21
C GLU A 83 2.91 -6.46 -45.79
N LYS A 84 3.99 -5.67 -45.94
CA LYS A 84 5.36 -6.08 -45.60
C LYS A 84 5.82 -5.57 -44.24
N LYS A 85 5.00 -4.74 -43.57
CA LYS A 85 5.35 -4.16 -42.28
C LYS A 85 5.25 -5.21 -41.18
N PHE A 86 6.28 -5.34 -40.37
CA PHE A 86 6.23 -6.17 -39.18
C PHE A 86 5.18 -5.63 -38.21
N SER A 87 4.23 -6.50 -37.85
CA SER A 87 3.18 -6.21 -36.89
C SER A 87 3.39 -7.03 -35.62
N SER A 88 3.32 -6.37 -34.47
CA SER A 88 3.21 -7.06 -33.19
C SER A 88 2.65 -6.17 -32.07
N VAL A 89 1.96 -6.80 -31.13
CA VAL A 89 1.51 -6.18 -29.87
C VAL A 89 2.64 -5.50 -29.09
N PHE A 90 3.89 -5.99 -29.21
CA PHE A 90 5.04 -5.38 -28.53
C PHE A 90 5.41 -3.99 -29.07
N ASN A 91 4.98 -3.64 -30.29
CA ASN A 91 5.20 -2.30 -30.83
C ASN A 91 4.30 -1.25 -30.15
N LEU A 92 3.16 -1.67 -29.58
CA LEU A 92 2.27 -0.77 -28.83
C LEU A 92 2.97 -0.18 -27.60
N LEU A 93 3.84 -0.95 -26.94
CA LEU A 93 4.65 -0.47 -25.82
C LEU A 93 5.55 0.69 -26.25
N ILE A 94 6.14 0.60 -27.45
CA ILE A 94 7.02 1.64 -28.00
C ILE A 94 6.24 2.89 -28.36
N GLN A 95 5.07 2.75 -28.98
CA GLN A 95 4.23 3.90 -29.32
C GLN A 95 3.84 4.73 -28.11
N PHE A 96 3.64 4.10 -26.95
CA PHE A 96 3.41 4.82 -25.71
C PHE A 96 4.71 5.37 -25.11
N THR A 97 5.76 4.55 -25.06
CA THR A 97 6.99 4.92 -24.34
C THR A 97 7.88 5.94 -25.07
N ASP A 98 7.81 6.06 -26.39
CA ASP A 98 8.59 7.07 -27.14
C ASP A 98 8.14 8.51 -26.80
N ASP A 99 6.83 8.68 -26.60
CA ASP A 99 6.26 9.93 -26.13
C ASP A 99 6.56 10.15 -24.63
N VAL A 100 6.52 9.09 -23.81
CA VAL A 100 6.45 9.20 -22.33
C VAL A 100 7.79 9.06 -21.62
N LEU A 101 8.77 8.37 -22.19
CA LEU A 101 10.06 8.08 -21.57
C LEU A 101 11.21 8.82 -22.24
N VAL A 102 12.22 9.14 -21.44
CA VAL A 102 13.51 9.66 -21.87
C VAL A 102 14.63 8.90 -21.19
N GLU A 103 15.78 8.75 -21.83
CA GLU A 103 16.96 8.14 -21.22
C GLU A 103 17.96 9.24 -20.82
N ARG A 104 18.40 9.25 -19.56
CA ARG A 104 19.48 10.12 -19.05
C ARG A 104 20.45 9.28 -18.25
N ASP A 105 21.75 9.47 -18.45
CA ASP A 105 22.82 8.76 -17.73
C ASP A 105 22.67 7.23 -17.70
N LYS A 106 22.13 6.66 -18.81
CA LYS A 106 21.81 5.23 -19.01
C LYS A 106 20.58 4.73 -18.26
N GLU A 107 19.83 5.59 -17.59
CA GLU A 107 18.61 5.26 -16.86
C GLU A 107 17.35 5.78 -17.56
N PRO A 108 16.22 5.09 -17.44
CA PRO A 108 14.93 5.56 -17.93
C PRO A 108 14.29 6.56 -16.94
N PHE A 109 13.81 7.68 -17.47
CA PHE A 109 13.03 8.70 -16.77
C PHE A 109 11.67 8.88 -17.45
N CYS A 110 10.65 9.26 -16.68
CA CYS A 110 9.37 9.69 -17.24
C CYS A 110 9.42 11.19 -17.58
N LYS A 111 8.98 11.57 -18.79
CA LYS A 111 8.76 12.97 -19.13
C LYS A 111 7.69 13.55 -18.21
N PHE A 112 8.02 14.60 -17.47
CA PHE A 112 7.18 15.15 -16.41
C PHE A 112 5.75 15.49 -16.86
N GLU A 113 5.59 16.05 -18.06
CA GLU A 113 4.28 16.38 -18.65
C GLU A 113 3.35 15.17 -18.85
N HIS A 114 3.91 13.97 -18.85
CA HIS A 114 3.22 12.70 -19.01
C HIS A 114 3.20 11.83 -17.74
N MET A 115 3.66 12.36 -16.60
CA MET A 115 3.77 11.59 -15.35
C MET A 115 2.44 10.97 -14.87
N LEU A 116 1.32 11.72 -14.95
CA LEU A 116 -0.02 11.16 -14.68
C LEU A 116 -0.37 10.03 -15.66
N ARG A 117 0.01 10.19 -16.93
CA ARG A 117 -0.30 9.20 -17.96
C ARG A 117 0.48 7.91 -17.76
N TRP A 118 1.76 8.06 -17.44
CA TRP A 118 2.66 7.00 -17.03
C TRP A 118 2.09 6.25 -15.82
N ARG A 119 1.81 6.98 -14.73
CA ARG A 119 1.32 6.43 -13.47
C ARG A 119 0.13 5.49 -13.65
N MET A 120 -0.90 5.93 -14.36
CA MET A 120 -2.12 5.13 -14.51
C MET A 120 -1.91 3.83 -15.31
N LEU A 121 -1.01 3.81 -16.31
CA LEU A 121 -0.77 2.61 -17.11
C LEU A 121 0.26 1.69 -16.46
N SER A 122 1.37 2.26 -15.97
CA SER A 122 2.47 1.50 -15.38
C SER A 122 2.10 0.88 -14.03
N HIS A 123 1.17 1.50 -13.29
CA HIS A 123 0.57 0.90 -12.09
C HIS A 123 -0.23 -0.37 -12.38
N LYS A 124 -0.89 -0.47 -13.54
CA LYS A 124 -1.64 -1.66 -13.96
C LYS A 124 -0.72 -2.80 -14.43
N LEU A 125 0.31 -2.49 -15.23
CA LEU A 125 1.09 -3.49 -15.98
C LEU A 125 2.54 -3.73 -15.51
N GLU A 126 3.04 -3.00 -14.51
CA GLU A 126 4.47 -2.95 -14.09
C GLU A 126 5.33 -2.02 -14.97
N GLN A 127 6.20 -1.23 -14.33
CA GLN A 127 7.10 -0.29 -15.02
C GLN A 127 8.16 -1.01 -15.88
N ASP A 128 8.68 -2.15 -15.41
CA ASP A 128 9.79 -2.86 -16.05
C ASP A 128 9.43 -3.40 -17.45
N ILE A 129 8.16 -3.70 -17.72
CA ILE A 129 7.70 -4.09 -19.07
C ILE A 129 7.97 -2.94 -20.06
N PHE A 130 7.64 -1.71 -19.67
CA PHE A 130 7.79 -0.53 -20.51
C PHE A 130 9.23 -0.07 -20.61
N THR A 131 9.96 0.01 -19.50
CA THR A 131 11.35 0.51 -19.49
C THR A 131 12.28 -0.42 -20.26
N THR A 132 12.17 -1.73 -20.08
CA THR A 132 13.02 -2.70 -20.78
C THR A 132 12.71 -2.76 -22.28
N SER A 133 11.42 -2.69 -22.66
CA SER A 133 10.98 -2.57 -24.05
C SER A 133 11.54 -1.31 -24.72
N TYR A 134 11.38 -0.15 -24.07
CA TYR A 134 11.87 1.14 -24.54
C TYR A 134 13.40 1.14 -24.76
N LEU A 135 14.16 0.71 -23.76
CA LEU A 135 15.62 0.68 -23.83
C LEU A 135 16.10 -0.33 -24.88
N ALA A 136 15.45 -1.50 -24.99
CA ALA A 136 15.76 -2.48 -26.03
C ALA A 136 15.57 -1.89 -27.44
N TYR A 137 14.46 -1.22 -27.69
CA TYR A 137 14.19 -0.61 -29.00
C TYR A 137 15.22 0.47 -29.36
N ARG A 138 15.56 1.37 -28.42
CA ARG A 138 16.61 2.39 -28.62
C ARG A 138 17.98 1.77 -28.85
N ASP A 139 18.29 0.68 -28.16
CA ASP A 139 19.57 -0.02 -28.30
C ASP A 139 19.68 -0.74 -29.65
N VAL A 140 18.56 -1.22 -30.21
CA VAL A 140 18.52 -1.73 -31.59
C VAL A 140 18.76 -0.60 -32.60
N LEU A 141 18.13 0.56 -32.41
CA LEU A 141 18.31 1.71 -33.29
C LEU A 141 19.74 2.27 -33.27
N SER A 142 20.36 2.30 -32.10
CA SER A 142 21.71 2.84 -31.90
C SER A 142 22.82 1.79 -31.97
N ASN A 143 22.47 0.52 -32.22
CA ASN A 143 23.38 -0.63 -32.19
C ASN A 143 24.21 -0.70 -30.87
N ARG A 144 23.58 -0.40 -29.73
CA ARG A 144 24.21 -0.36 -28.42
C ARG A 144 24.10 -1.71 -27.69
N LYS A 145 25.16 -2.06 -26.96
CA LYS A 145 25.14 -3.17 -25.98
C LYS A 145 25.05 -2.60 -24.56
N ARG A 146 23.86 -2.69 -23.97
CA ARG A 146 23.61 -2.29 -22.58
C ARG A 146 24.13 -3.32 -21.59
N LYS A 147 24.66 -2.81 -20.48
CA LYS A 147 25.07 -3.60 -19.31
C LYS A 147 24.39 -3.17 -18.01
N TYR A 148 23.72 -2.01 -17.98
CA TYR A 148 23.09 -1.45 -16.78
C TYR A 148 21.58 -1.70 -16.77
N PHE A 149 21.08 -2.25 -15.66
CA PHE A 149 19.75 -2.81 -15.39
C PHE A 149 19.29 -2.63 -13.93
N SER A 150 20.10 -2.04 -13.06
CA SER A 150 19.80 -1.84 -11.65
C SER A 150 19.23 -0.45 -11.32
N TRP A 151 18.56 0.19 -12.27
CA TRP A 151 17.83 1.44 -12.00
C TRP A 151 16.71 1.22 -10.95
N GLU A 152 16.05 2.28 -10.51
CA GLU A 152 15.02 2.16 -9.47
C GLU A 152 13.78 1.35 -9.91
N PRO A 153 13.11 0.61 -9.00
CA PRO A 153 11.82 -0.03 -9.27
C PRO A 153 10.75 0.95 -9.76
N VAL A 154 10.80 2.19 -9.29
CA VAL A 154 9.91 3.29 -9.66
C VAL A 154 10.76 4.37 -10.31
N ILE A 155 10.53 4.65 -11.59
CA ILE A 155 11.34 5.65 -12.30
C ILE A 155 10.97 7.08 -11.90
N ARG A 156 11.99 7.92 -11.89
CA ARG A 156 11.88 9.36 -11.60
C ARG A 156 11.31 10.14 -12.78
N SER A 157 10.89 11.38 -12.50
CA SER A 157 10.52 12.32 -13.55
C SER A 157 11.75 13.03 -14.12
N ASP A 158 11.67 13.60 -15.31
CA ASP A 158 12.79 14.33 -15.93
C ASP A 158 12.84 15.83 -15.53
N ASN A 159 12.12 16.19 -14.47
CA ASN A 159 11.91 17.56 -14.00
C ASN A 159 13.06 18.07 -13.11
N ASN A 160 14.03 18.75 -13.72
CA ASN A 160 15.21 19.26 -13.00
C ASN A 160 14.88 20.20 -11.84
N ARG A 161 13.87 21.08 -11.99
CA ARG A 161 13.51 22.02 -10.92
C ARG A 161 12.97 21.30 -9.69
N LEU A 162 12.18 20.24 -9.89
CA LEU A 162 11.68 19.40 -8.80
C LEU A 162 12.84 18.68 -8.12
N HIS A 163 13.75 18.09 -8.89
CA HIS A 163 14.94 17.42 -8.36
C HIS A 163 15.77 18.33 -7.47
N GLU A 164 16.15 19.52 -7.95
CA GLU A 164 16.93 20.48 -7.17
C GLU A 164 16.23 20.91 -5.87
N MET A 165 14.89 21.04 -5.89
CA MET A 165 14.12 21.35 -4.68
C MET A 165 14.18 20.20 -3.67
N LEU A 166 14.02 18.95 -4.12
CA LEU A 166 14.03 17.76 -3.26
C LEU A 166 15.44 17.41 -2.74
N GLN A 167 16.50 17.82 -3.45
CA GLN A 167 17.89 17.71 -2.96
C GLN A 167 18.17 18.54 -1.69
N LYS A 168 17.29 19.48 -1.32
CA LYS A 168 17.37 20.16 -0.02
C LYS A 168 17.06 19.25 1.18
N GLY A 169 16.56 18.03 0.94
CA GLY A 169 16.28 17.02 1.96
C GLY A 169 14.79 16.71 2.10
N LEU A 170 14.48 15.44 2.35
CA LEU A 170 13.12 14.93 2.54
C LEU A 170 12.99 14.20 3.88
N ALA A 171 11.77 14.12 4.41
CA ALA A 171 11.43 13.21 5.49
C ALA A 171 10.30 12.29 5.04
N GLU A 172 10.39 11.02 5.45
CA GLU A 172 9.37 10.02 5.24
C GLU A 172 8.78 9.67 6.62
N ASN A 173 7.62 10.26 6.93
CA ASN A 173 6.98 10.18 8.24
C ASN A 173 5.87 9.12 8.29
N HIS A 174 5.57 8.44 7.18
CA HIS A 174 4.54 7.41 7.11
C HIS A 174 4.98 6.29 6.18
N PHE A 175 5.68 5.31 6.75
CA PHE A 175 6.29 4.23 5.99
C PHE A 175 6.20 2.88 6.69
N HIS A 176 5.41 1.98 6.10
CA HIS A 176 5.26 0.62 6.61
C HIS A 176 6.35 -0.28 6.04
N LEU A 177 7.26 -0.74 6.91
CA LEU A 177 8.52 -1.36 6.49
C LEU A 177 8.33 -2.55 5.53
N LYS A 178 7.41 -3.46 5.86
CA LYS A 178 7.20 -4.70 5.09
C LYS A 178 6.47 -4.48 3.78
N GLY A 179 5.54 -3.52 3.70
CA GLY A 179 4.82 -3.25 2.46
C GLY A 179 5.53 -2.22 1.57
N SER A 180 6.61 -1.62 2.07
CA SER A 180 7.48 -0.71 1.33
C SER A 180 8.59 -1.37 0.50
N ALA A 181 8.87 -2.66 0.67
CA ALA A 181 9.77 -3.36 -0.25
C ALA A 181 9.07 -3.63 -1.61
N PRO A 182 9.81 -3.79 -2.73
CA PRO A 182 9.25 -4.26 -4.01
C PRO A 182 8.88 -5.75 -3.95
N TYR A 183 7.87 -6.06 -3.14
CA TYR A 183 7.49 -7.41 -2.72
C TYR A 183 7.08 -8.29 -3.90
N PHE A 184 6.37 -7.71 -4.88
CA PHE A 184 6.00 -8.41 -6.10
C PHE A 184 7.24 -8.89 -6.86
N ASN A 185 8.21 -8.01 -7.10
CA ASN A 185 9.41 -8.34 -7.86
C ASN A 185 10.22 -9.45 -7.18
N LEU A 186 10.44 -9.35 -5.87
CA LEU A 186 11.14 -10.38 -5.09
C LEU A 186 10.39 -11.71 -5.11
N THR A 187 9.06 -11.68 -4.96
CA THR A 187 8.20 -12.86 -5.04
C THR A 187 8.25 -13.50 -6.42
N TRP A 188 8.19 -12.71 -7.49
CA TRP A 188 8.29 -13.19 -8.85
C TRP A 188 9.62 -13.88 -9.11
N ILE A 189 10.74 -13.29 -8.67
CA ILE A 189 12.07 -13.90 -8.76
C ILE A 189 12.11 -15.26 -8.04
N SER A 190 11.57 -15.34 -6.81
CA SER A 190 11.46 -16.60 -6.07
C SER A 190 10.66 -17.65 -6.86
N LEU A 191 9.48 -17.28 -7.36
CA LEU A 191 8.60 -18.18 -8.11
C LEU A 191 9.22 -18.68 -9.42
N MET A 192 10.02 -17.87 -10.09
CA MET A 192 10.72 -18.24 -11.33
C MET A 192 11.91 -19.19 -11.10
N ASN A 193 12.38 -19.32 -9.85
CA ASN A 193 13.57 -20.09 -9.48
C ASN A 193 13.30 -21.31 -8.58
N ARG A 194 12.12 -21.39 -7.96
CA ARG A 194 11.62 -22.56 -7.22
C ARG A 194 10.17 -22.85 -7.55
N VAL A 195 9.91 -23.97 -8.23
CA VAL A 195 8.57 -24.44 -8.62
C VAL A 195 8.00 -25.50 -7.67
N ILE A 196 8.84 -26.14 -6.86
CA ILE A 196 8.42 -27.19 -5.91
C ILE A 196 7.92 -26.62 -4.58
N GLY A 197 7.01 -27.34 -3.92
CA GLY A 197 6.57 -27.05 -2.55
C GLY A 197 5.79 -25.75 -2.39
N ARG A 198 5.17 -25.26 -3.47
CA ARG A 198 4.42 -23.98 -3.54
C ARG A 198 2.95 -24.09 -3.14
N GLU A 199 2.35 -25.28 -3.17
CA GLU A 199 0.92 -25.47 -2.89
C GLU A 199 0.49 -24.88 -1.54
N ASN A 200 1.24 -25.16 -0.48
CA ASN A 200 0.98 -24.61 0.85
C ASN A 200 1.13 -23.09 0.90
N GLU A 201 2.01 -22.50 0.08
CA GLU A 201 2.22 -21.04 0.04
C GLU A 201 1.02 -20.36 -0.66
N PHE A 202 0.57 -20.92 -1.79
CA PHE A 202 -0.65 -20.47 -2.47
C PHE A 202 -1.89 -20.62 -1.58
N LYS A 203 -2.06 -21.77 -0.92
CA LYS A 203 -3.18 -22.01 0.01
C LYS A 203 -3.18 -20.99 1.17
N LYS A 204 -2.03 -20.78 1.83
CA LYS A 204 -1.91 -19.79 2.91
C LYS A 204 -2.12 -18.35 2.45
N SER A 205 -1.81 -18.04 1.18
CA SER A 205 -2.07 -16.72 0.62
C SER A 205 -3.55 -16.48 0.28
N GLY A 206 -4.37 -17.53 0.15
CA GLY A 206 -5.75 -17.42 -0.35
C GLY A 206 -5.86 -17.06 -1.83
N ILE A 207 -4.74 -17.00 -2.56
CA ILE A 207 -4.72 -16.82 -4.02
C ILE A 207 -5.29 -18.07 -4.68
N GLY A 208 -6.39 -17.92 -5.40
CA GLY A 208 -7.15 -19.00 -6.03
C GLY A 208 -8.49 -19.31 -5.35
N GLU A 209 -8.63 -19.06 -4.04
CA GLU A 209 -9.91 -19.24 -3.32
C GLU A 209 -10.81 -18.00 -3.46
N LYS A 210 -10.22 -16.80 -3.42
CA LYS A 210 -10.93 -15.53 -3.62
C LYS A 210 -10.15 -14.68 -4.61
N LYS A 211 -10.54 -14.60 -5.88
CA LYS A 211 -9.87 -13.70 -6.85
C LYS A 211 -10.15 -12.23 -6.48
N LEU A 212 -9.10 -11.40 -6.44
CA LEU A 212 -9.27 -9.95 -6.15
C LEU A 212 -9.54 -9.15 -7.42
N ILE A 213 -9.11 -9.67 -8.57
CA ILE A 213 -9.49 -9.15 -9.89
C ILE A 213 -10.50 -10.12 -10.52
N PRO A 214 -11.77 -9.70 -10.67
CA PRO A 214 -12.71 -10.45 -11.49
C PRO A 214 -12.33 -10.29 -12.96
N ASP A 215 -11.92 -11.38 -13.62
CA ASP A 215 -11.82 -11.44 -15.08
C ASP A 215 -13.21 -11.80 -15.62
N VAL A 216 -13.87 -10.90 -16.35
CA VAL A 216 -15.27 -11.05 -16.79
C VAL A 216 -15.49 -12.16 -17.83
N MET A 217 -14.41 -12.68 -18.43
CA MET A 217 -14.48 -13.57 -19.61
C MET A 217 -13.56 -14.79 -19.50
N MET A 218 -13.29 -15.29 -18.29
CA MET A 218 -12.76 -16.65 -18.18
C MET A 218 -13.91 -17.61 -18.51
N ASP A 219 -13.73 -18.37 -19.60
CA ASP A 219 -14.59 -19.52 -19.96
C ASP A 219 -14.70 -20.44 -18.72
N ASP A 220 -15.80 -21.17 -18.51
CA ASP A 220 -15.98 -22.07 -17.35
C ASP A 220 -14.82 -23.10 -17.18
N ARG A 221 -13.99 -23.27 -18.22
CA ARG A 221 -12.76 -24.08 -18.23
C ARG A 221 -11.52 -23.37 -17.68
N ASP A 222 -11.41 -22.05 -17.82
CA ASP A 222 -10.32 -21.23 -17.26
C ASP A 222 -10.43 -21.17 -15.71
N GLU A 223 -11.63 -21.34 -15.14
CA GLU A 223 -11.82 -21.55 -13.69
C GLU A 223 -11.18 -22.85 -13.17
N PHE A 224 -10.98 -23.85 -14.05
CA PHE A 224 -10.46 -25.16 -13.68
C PHE A 224 -8.93 -25.17 -13.46
N ILE A 225 -8.19 -24.20 -14.05
CA ILE A 225 -6.73 -24.11 -13.89
C ILE A 225 -6.37 -23.21 -12.70
N LYS A 226 -5.83 -23.83 -11.65
CA LYS A 226 -5.35 -23.13 -10.46
C LYS A 226 -4.22 -22.13 -10.80
N THR A 227 -4.22 -20.95 -10.18
CA THR A 227 -3.22 -19.89 -10.37
C THR A 227 -1.77 -20.37 -10.21
N ASN A 228 -1.53 -21.31 -9.29
CA ASN A 228 -0.20 -21.92 -9.11
C ASN A 228 0.33 -22.61 -10.39
N LEU A 229 -0.55 -23.21 -11.19
CA LEU A 229 -0.20 -23.88 -12.44
C LEU A 229 0.24 -22.88 -13.50
N TRP A 230 -0.46 -21.76 -13.62
CA TRP A 230 -0.08 -20.67 -14.52
C TRP A 230 1.28 -20.09 -14.16
N VAL A 231 1.53 -19.84 -12.87
CA VAL A 231 2.84 -19.37 -12.41
C VAL A 231 3.94 -20.40 -12.69
N LYS A 232 3.67 -21.70 -12.52
CA LYS A 232 4.60 -22.76 -12.90
C LYS A 232 4.90 -22.76 -14.41
N ARG A 233 3.88 -22.63 -15.25
CA ARG A 233 4.04 -22.51 -16.71
C ARG A 233 4.90 -21.30 -17.08
N ALA A 234 4.72 -20.16 -16.40
CA ALA A 234 5.57 -18.98 -16.60
C ALA A 234 7.04 -19.24 -16.24
N ALA A 235 7.32 -19.97 -15.14
CA ALA A 235 8.70 -20.35 -14.78
C ALA A 235 9.36 -21.24 -15.84
N ILE A 236 8.62 -22.19 -16.40
CA ILE A 236 9.09 -23.07 -17.48
C ILE A 236 9.35 -22.26 -18.75
N ILE A 237 8.43 -21.36 -19.13
CA ILE A 237 8.58 -20.47 -20.28
C ILE A 237 9.84 -19.60 -20.11
N ARG A 238 10.03 -18.97 -18.95
CA ARG A 238 11.20 -18.13 -18.68
C ARG A 238 12.51 -18.90 -18.82
N ALA A 239 12.58 -20.09 -18.22
CA ALA A 239 13.78 -20.93 -18.27
C ALA A 239 14.08 -21.41 -19.69
N PHE A 240 13.06 -21.87 -20.42
CA PHE A 240 13.19 -22.28 -21.81
C PHE A 240 13.66 -21.13 -22.71
N LEU A 241 13.02 -19.95 -22.62
CA LEU A 241 13.39 -18.78 -23.41
C LEU A 241 14.81 -18.29 -23.07
N PHE A 242 15.19 -18.33 -21.79
CA PHE A 242 16.55 -18.00 -21.37
C PHE A 242 17.59 -18.97 -21.94
N SER A 243 17.32 -20.28 -21.92
CA SER A 243 18.19 -21.28 -22.55
C SER A 243 18.34 -21.04 -24.05
N GLU A 244 17.25 -20.68 -24.75
CA GLU A 244 17.30 -20.31 -26.17
C GLU A 244 18.13 -19.04 -26.42
N LEU A 245 18.08 -18.05 -25.52
CA LEU A 245 18.91 -16.84 -25.58
C LEU A 245 20.40 -17.13 -25.33
N MET A 246 20.71 -18.16 -24.55
CA MET A 246 22.08 -18.56 -24.18
C MET A 246 22.64 -19.71 -25.03
N ASP A 247 21.91 -20.16 -26.06
CA ASP A 247 22.28 -21.28 -26.94
C ASP A 247 22.49 -22.62 -26.20
N ILE A 248 21.59 -22.96 -25.26
CA ILE A 248 21.67 -24.19 -24.44
C ILE A 248 20.41 -25.03 -24.64
N GLU A 249 20.56 -26.36 -24.55
CA GLU A 249 19.42 -27.27 -24.51
C GLU A 249 18.78 -27.32 -23.12
N PHE A 250 17.48 -27.06 -23.05
CA PHE A 250 16.71 -27.14 -21.80
C PHE A 250 16.07 -28.52 -21.57
N PHE A 251 15.62 -29.18 -22.63
CA PHE A 251 15.04 -30.53 -22.59
C PHE A 251 16.07 -31.55 -23.04
N ASP A 252 16.13 -32.69 -22.35
CA ASP A 252 17.04 -33.78 -22.71
C ASP A 252 16.45 -34.51 -23.92
N VAL A 253 17.13 -34.44 -25.06
CA VAL A 253 16.69 -35.13 -26.28
C VAL A 253 17.35 -36.51 -26.30
N ASN A 254 16.57 -37.58 -26.20
CA ASN A 254 17.11 -38.95 -26.27
C ASN A 254 17.82 -39.18 -27.62
N GLU A 255 19.11 -39.54 -27.57
CA GLU A 255 19.99 -39.79 -28.73
C GLU A 255 19.64 -41.06 -29.53
N SER A 256 18.66 -41.86 -29.12
CA SER A 256 18.31 -43.14 -29.77
C SER A 256 17.42 -43.05 -31.01
N GLU A 257 17.01 -41.85 -31.44
CA GLU A 257 16.18 -41.63 -32.65
C GLU A 257 16.85 -40.74 -33.72
N VAL A 258 18.19 -40.74 -33.73
CA VAL A 258 19.02 -39.93 -34.65
C VAL A 258 19.06 -40.55 -36.04
N ASP A 259 18.14 -40.11 -36.89
CA ASP A 259 18.31 -40.08 -38.35
C ASP A 259 17.50 -38.89 -38.89
N ASN A 260 18.20 -37.88 -39.43
CA ASN A 260 17.80 -36.50 -39.78
C ASN A 260 17.80 -35.46 -38.62
N GLU A 261 19.00 -34.97 -38.29
CA GLU A 261 19.39 -34.21 -37.07
C GLU A 261 18.69 -32.86 -36.81
N ASN A 262 18.20 -32.11 -37.81
CA ASN A 262 17.71 -30.73 -37.57
C ASN A 262 16.17 -30.60 -37.40
N ASN A 263 15.38 -31.46 -38.05
CA ASN A 263 13.91 -31.38 -37.96
C ASN A 263 13.34 -32.19 -36.78
N LYS A 264 13.92 -33.35 -36.44
CA LYS A 264 13.44 -34.20 -35.34
C LYS A 264 13.69 -33.58 -33.95
N THR A 265 14.85 -32.98 -33.71
CA THR A 265 15.20 -32.30 -32.45
C THR A 265 14.24 -31.15 -32.14
N LYS A 266 13.83 -30.40 -33.18
CA LYS A 266 12.83 -29.31 -33.07
C LYS A 266 11.43 -29.86 -32.74
N ILE A 267 11.03 -30.97 -33.34
CA ILE A 267 9.76 -31.66 -33.06
C ILE A 267 9.74 -32.19 -31.63
N SER A 268 10.84 -32.80 -31.17
CA SER A 268 11.00 -33.31 -29.80
C SER A 268 10.89 -32.19 -28.76
N LYS A 269 11.64 -31.08 -28.93
CA LYS A 269 11.56 -29.89 -28.06
C LYS A 269 10.14 -29.31 -27.97
N MET A 270 9.45 -29.19 -29.11
CA MET A 270 8.10 -28.63 -29.14
C MET A 270 7.05 -29.57 -28.51
N LYS A 271 7.23 -30.88 -28.64
CA LYS A 271 6.40 -31.90 -27.99
C LYS A 271 6.53 -31.85 -26.47
N GLU A 272 7.77 -31.76 -25.97
CA GLU A 272 8.06 -31.58 -24.54
C GLU A 272 7.47 -30.27 -24.01
N LEU A 273 7.69 -29.16 -24.71
CA LEU A 273 7.11 -27.88 -24.32
C LEU A 273 5.57 -27.93 -24.28
N LYS A 274 4.93 -28.58 -25.26
CA LYS A 274 3.48 -28.80 -25.26
C LYS A 274 3.05 -29.63 -24.05
N ARG A 275 3.77 -30.71 -23.72
CA ARG A 275 3.51 -31.54 -22.53
C ARG A 275 3.46 -30.69 -21.27
N TYR A 276 4.45 -29.81 -21.07
CA TYR A 276 4.54 -28.97 -19.88
C TYR A 276 3.56 -27.79 -19.86
N LEU A 277 3.22 -27.21 -21.01
CA LEU A 277 2.41 -26.00 -21.07
C LEU A 277 0.90 -26.27 -21.25
N THR A 278 0.52 -27.43 -21.78
CA THR A 278 -0.91 -27.80 -21.96
C THR A 278 -1.35 -28.98 -21.10
N GLY A 279 -0.44 -29.71 -20.46
CA GLY A 279 -0.78 -30.83 -19.57
C GLY A 279 -1.55 -30.38 -18.33
N LEU A 280 -2.58 -31.17 -17.95
CA LEU A 280 -3.38 -30.97 -16.73
C LEU A 280 -2.72 -31.62 -15.48
N ASN A 281 -1.93 -32.69 -15.65
CA ASN A 281 -1.26 -33.43 -14.57
C ASN A 281 0.23 -33.05 -14.40
N LEU A 282 0.50 -31.77 -14.12
CA LEU A 282 1.86 -31.26 -13.92
C LEU A 282 2.47 -31.56 -12.55
N GLU A 283 1.74 -32.20 -11.62
CA GLU A 283 2.27 -32.50 -10.28
C GLU A 283 3.40 -33.55 -10.30
N LEU A 284 3.42 -34.45 -11.30
CA LEU A 284 4.38 -35.55 -11.40
C LEU A 284 5.78 -35.13 -11.89
N ASP A 285 5.90 -34.07 -12.70
CA ASP A 285 7.18 -33.63 -13.30
C ASP A 285 7.83 -32.43 -12.58
N ASN A 286 7.46 -32.20 -11.32
CA ASN A 286 7.91 -31.06 -10.51
C ASN A 286 9.42 -31.09 -10.23
N GLN A 287 9.97 -32.28 -10.02
CA GLN A 287 11.36 -32.46 -9.62
C GLN A 287 12.32 -32.26 -10.80
N GLU A 288 12.01 -32.84 -11.97
CA GLU A 288 12.83 -32.70 -13.18
C GLU A 288 13.02 -31.23 -13.59
N ILE A 289 11.92 -30.45 -13.62
CA ILE A 289 12.01 -29.02 -13.93
C ILE A 289 12.84 -28.27 -12.87
N GLN A 290 12.70 -28.62 -11.59
CA GLN A 290 13.48 -27.97 -10.53
C GLN A 290 14.97 -28.27 -10.63
N GLU A 291 15.35 -29.49 -11.00
CA GLU A 291 16.73 -29.89 -11.25
C GLU A 291 17.33 -29.09 -12.41
N LYS A 292 16.60 -28.96 -13.52
CA LYS A 292 17.00 -28.10 -14.66
C LYS A 292 17.18 -26.63 -14.26
N LEU A 293 16.27 -26.07 -13.45
CA LEU A 293 16.41 -24.72 -12.90
C LEU A 293 17.63 -24.57 -11.99
N ASN A 294 17.96 -25.61 -11.21
CA ASN A 294 19.14 -25.62 -10.35
C ASN A 294 20.43 -25.65 -11.17
N ILE A 295 20.48 -26.43 -12.26
CA ILE A 295 21.61 -26.43 -13.20
C ILE A 295 21.82 -25.03 -13.78
N LEU A 296 20.77 -24.38 -14.30
CA LEU A 296 20.86 -23.01 -14.82
C LEU A 296 21.40 -22.03 -13.77
N LYS A 297 20.91 -22.13 -12.52
CA LYS A 297 21.39 -21.31 -11.39
C LYS A 297 22.86 -21.54 -11.09
N MET A 298 23.33 -22.78 -11.11
CA MET A 298 24.73 -23.12 -10.84
C MET A 298 25.68 -22.65 -11.96
N VAL A 299 25.25 -22.74 -13.22
CA VAL A 299 26.08 -22.38 -14.38
C VAL A 299 26.13 -20.86 -14.57
N TYR A 300 24.98 -20.18 -14.54
CA TYR A 300 24.89 -18.76 -14.89
C TYR A 300 24.74 -17.83 -13.69
N GLY A 301 24.08 -18.29 -12.63
CA GLY A 301 23.72 -17.46 -11.49
C GLY A 301 24.94 -16.94 -10.72
N TYR A 302 24.89 -15.66 -10.38
CA TYR A 302 25.83 -15.05 -9.46
C TYR A 302 25.58 -15.58 -8.04
N LYS A 303 26.67 -15.95 -7.35
CA LYS A 303 26.60 -16.46 -5.98
C LYS A 303 26.60 -15.29 -5.01
N PHE A 304 25.54 -15.22 -4.20
CA PHE A 304 25.42 -14.26 -3.11
C PHE A 304 25.91 -14.94 -1.83
N LYS A 305 26.68 -14.20 -1.03
CA LYS A 305 27.09 -14.64 0.30
C LYS A 305 25.92 -14.43 1.26
N ASN A 306 25.61 -15.46 2.04
CA ASN A 306 24.66 -15.39 3.13
C ASN A 306 25.40 -15.00 4.40
N ASP A 307 25.04 -13.85 4.98
CA ASP A 307 25.71 -13.33 6.16
C ASP A 307 25.48 -14.20 7.41
N SER A 308 24.39 -14.96 7.45
CA SER A 308 24.02 -15.76 8.63
C SER A 308 24.90 -17.00 8.82
N ASP A 309 25.36 -17.63 7.73
CA ASP A 309 26.10 -18.90 7.75
C ASP A 309 27.37 -18.89 6.87
N GLY A 310 27.65 -17.78 6.18
CA GLY A 310 28.79 -17.63 5.29
C GLY A 310 28.67 -18.40 3.96
N THR A 311 27.54 -19.08 3.72
CA THR A 311 27.36 -19.90 2.51
C THR A 311 27.16 -19.04 1.27
N GLU A 312 27.60 -19.53 0.12
CA GLU A 312 27.42 -18.86 -1.17
C GLU A 312 26.39 -19.61 -2.03
N SER A 313 25.31 -18.94 -2.41
CA SER A 313 24.27 -19.55 -3.24
C SER A 313 23.74 -18.60 -4.32
N PRO A 314 23.45 -19.12 -5.54
CA PRO A 314 22.80 -18.34 -6.59
C PRO A 314 21.29 -18.26 -6.37
N ILE A 315 20.75 -17.04 -6.50
CA ILE A 315 19.32 -16.77 -6.30
C ILE A 315 18.54 -16.86 -7.61
N ASP A 316 19.07 -16.27 -8.69
CA ASP A 316 18.44 -16.24 -10.01
C ASP A 316 19.45 -16.55 -11.11
N TYR A 317 19.10 -17.48 -12.01
CA TYR A 317 19.95 -17.86 -13.14
C TYR A 317 20.14 -16.72 -14.16
N CYS A 318 19.25 -15.72 -14.17
CA CYS A 318 19.40 -14.56 -15.05
C CYS A 318 20.36 -13.47 -14.49
N ILE A 319 20.73 -13.53 -13.21
CA ILE A 319 21.73 -12.61 -12.64
C ILE A 319 23.12 -13.17 -12.95
N THR A 320 23.63 -12.89 -14.15
CA THR A 320 24.92 -13.44 -14.57
C THR A 320 26.11 -12.69 -13.97
N LYS A 321 27.22 -13.40 -13.73
CA LYS A 321 28.46 -12.83 -13.16
C LYS A 321 28.94 -11.56 -13.88
N ASN A 322 28.81 -11.54 -15.22
CA ASN A 322 29.27 -10.43 -16.06
C ASN A 322 28.42 -9.15 -15.91
N LEU A 323 27.19 -9.25 -15.39
CA LEU A 323 26.32 -8.09 -15.18
C LEU A 323 26.60 -7.41 -13.84
N VAL A 324 27.02 -8.16 -12.82
CA VAL A 324 27.08 -7.65 -11.44
C VAL A 324 27.97 -6.42 -11.33
N SER A 325 29.16 -6.41 -11.93
CA SER A 325 30.10 -5.29 -11.83
C SER A 325 29.51 -3.94 -12.27
N SER A 326 28.64 -3.95 -13.28
CA SER A 326 27.99 -2.73 -13.80
C SER A 326 26.69 -2.39 -13.06
N ASN A 327 26.15 -3.29 -12.24
CA ASN A 327 24.82 -3.19 -11.61
C ASN A 327 24.89 -3.22 -10.09
N ARG A 328 26.06 -2.93 -9.55
CA ARG A 328 26.29 -2.90 -8.12
C ARG A 328 25.55 -1.68 -7.53
N ASN A 329 24.32 -1.90 -7.07
CA ASN A 329 23.60 -1.06 -6.10
C ASN A 329 22.54 -1.87 -5.30
N SER A 330 21.67 -1.18 -4.54
CA SER A 330 20.56 -1.73 -3.75
C SER A 330 19.54 -2.56 -4.57
N ASN A 331 19.48 -2.35 -5.89
CA ASN A 331 18.49 -2.95 -6.79
C ASN A 331 19.04 -4.16 -7.57
N LEU A 332 20.19 -4.71 -7.18
CA LEU A 332 20.86 -5.82 -7.86
C LEU A 332 19.95 -7.06 -8.05
N PHE A 333 19.06 -7.35 -7.10
CA PHE A 333 18.14 -8.48 -7.21
C PHE A 333 17.17 -8.35 -8.40
N LEU A 334 16.89 -7.14 -8.89
CA LEU A 334 15.97 -6.88 -10.00
C LEU A 334 16.61 -7.09 -11.38
N VAL A 335 17.95 -7.15 -11.44
CA VAL A 335 18.72 -7.17 -12.68
C VAL A 335 18.38 -8.38 -13.54
N GLY A 336 18.23 -9.56 -12.95
CA GLY A 336 18.02 -10.80 -13.70
C GLY A 336 16.74 -10.75 -14.53
N GLU A 337 15.63 -10.34 -13.92
CA GLU A 337 14.35 -10.20 -14.60
C GLU A 337 14.40 -9.12 -15.68
N ARG A 338 14.95 -7.94 -15.39
CA ARG A 338 15.06 -6.84 -16.35
C ARG A 338 15.95 -7.19 -17.54
N TYR A 339 17.06 -7.89 -17.28
CA TYR A 339 17.95 -8.36 -18.33
C TYR A 339 17.26 -9.37 -19.24
N PHE A 340 16.51 -10.32 -18.67
CA PHE A 340 15.71 -11.28 -19.44
C PHE A 340 14.68 -10.57 -20.34
N LEU A 341 13.88 -9.67 -19.77
CA LEU A 341 12.89 -8.89 -20.53
C LEU A 341 13.55 -8.09 -21.67
N TYR A 342 14.63 -7.37 -21.35
CA TYR A 342 15.38 -6.58 -22.33
C TYR A 342 15.92 -7.43 -23.48
N LEU A 343 16.50 -8.60 -23.20
CA LEU A 343 17.03 -9.50 -24.23
C LEU A 343 15.92 -9.98 -25.17
N MET A 344 14.77 -10.39 -24.61
CA MET A 344 13.62 -10.83 -25.40
C MET A 344 13.10 -9.70 -26.30
N PHE A 345 12.86 -8.51 -25.74
CA PHE A 345 12.42 -7.35 -26.52
C PHE A 345 13.44 -6.99 -27.62
N LYS A 346 14.73 -6.95 -27.28
CA LYS A 346 15.79 -6.63 -28.23
C LYS A 346 15.77 -7.59 -29.43
N LYS A 347 15.70 -8.90 -29.15
CA LYS A 347 15.67 -9.93 -30.19
C LYS A 347 14.43 -9.88 -31.07
N ILE A 348 13.27 -9.56 -30.48
CA ILE A 348 12.02 -9.34 -31.22
C ILE A 348 12.15 -8.12 -32.14
N TYR A 349 12.67 -6.99 -31.66
CA TYR A 349 12.85 -5.77 -32.45
C TYR A 349 13.97 -5.87 -33.51
N GLU A 350 14.97 -6.74 -33.31
CA GLU A 350 15.99 -7.12 -34.29
C GLU A 350 15.47 -8.06 -35.38
N ARG A 351 14.27 -8.63 -35.22
CA ARG A 351 13.72 -9.68 -36.10
C ARG A 351 14.57 -10.94 -36.12
N ASP A 352 15.15 -11.28 -34.96
CA ASP A 352 15.94 -12.50 -34.80
C ASP A 352 15.05 -13.73 -35.06
N LYS A 353 15.31 -14.44 -36.16
CA LYS A 353 14.49 -15.59 -36.59
C LYS A 353 14.45 -16.72 -35.56
N LYS A 354 15.50 -16.87 -34.74
CA LYS A 354 15.58 -17.94 -33.74
C LYS A 354 14.61 -17.66 -32.60
N ILE A 355 14.58 -16.42 -32.11
CA ILE A 355 13.75 -16.03 -30.97
C ILE A 355 12.33 -15.64 -31.37
N LEU A 356 12.14 -15.02 -32.54
CA LEU A 356 10.84 -14.52 -32.97
C LEU A 356 9.78 -15.62 -33.09
N LYS A 357 10.17 -16.85 -33.43
CA LYS A 357 9.27 -18.03 -33.46
C LYS A 357 8.70 -18.41 -32.08
N TYR A 358 9.22 -17.84 -31.00
CA TYR A 358 8.78 -18.06 -29.62
C TYR A 358 8.16 -16.78 -29.00
N ALA A 359 7.91 -15.75 -29.79
CA ALA A 359 7.37 -14.47 -29.32
C ALA A 359 6.02 -14.61 -28.59
N ASP A 360 5.17 -15.56 -29.01
CA ASP A 360 3.90 -15.87 -28.33
C ASP A 360 4.09 -16.42 -26.93
N LEU A 361 5.13 -17.24 -26.69
CA LEU A 361 5.43 -17.74 -25.36
C LEU A 361 5.86 -16.59 -24.44
N PHE A 362 6.68 -15.67 -24.96
CA PHE A 362 7.05 -14.47 -24.22
C PHE A 362 5.84 -13.58 -23.93
N TYR A 363 4.91 -13.46 -24.88
CA TYR A 363 3.66 -12.73 -24.66
C TYR A 363 2.81 -13.38 -23.56
N VAL A 364 2.66 -14.70 -23.59
CA VAL A 364 2.00 -15.49 -22.52
C VAL A 364 2.66 -15.26 -21.17
N TYR A 365 4.00 -15.25 -21.11
CA TYR A 365 4.75 -14.95 -19.89
C TYR A 365 4.40 -13.58 -19.32
N LEU A 366 4.35 -12.53 -20.14
CA LEU A 366 3.98 -11.19 -19.70
C LEU A 366 2.53 -11.11 -19.19
N ILE A 367 1.59 -11.79 -19.84
CA ILE A 367 0.18 -11.81 -19.39
C ILE A 367 0.06 -12.53 -18.05
N ILE A 368 0.69 -13.69 -17.89
CA ILE A 368 0.68 -14.43 -16.61
C ILE A 368 1.29 -13.57 -15.51
N LYS A 369 2.42 -12.91 -15.79
CA LYS A 369 3.08 -11.99 -14.85
C LYS A 369 2.14 -10.84 -14.45
N ALA A 370 1.48 -10.19 -15.41
CA ALA A 370 0.55 -9.10 -15.16
C ALA A 370 -0.68 -9.54 -14.34
N LYS A 371 -1.28 -10.69 -14.68
CA LYS A 371 -2.41 -11.27 -13.93
C LYS A 371 -2.01 -11.65 -12.51
N PHE A 372 -0.87 -12.31 -12.31
CA PHE A 372 -0.39 -12.65 -10.97
C PHE A 372 -0.02 -11.39 -10.16
N ARG A 373 0.58 -10.38 -10.79
CA ARG A 373 0.83 -9.07 -10.15
C ARG A 373 -0.46 -8.45 -9.64
N GLY A 374 -1.52 -8.51 -10.43
CA GLY A 374 -2.84 -8.02 -10.06
C GLY A 374 -3.48 -8.73 -8.86
N GLU A 375 -2.96 -9.88 -8.41
CA GLU A 375 -3.37 -10.56 -7.18
C GLU A 375 -2.54 -10.12 -5.95
N LEU A 376 -1.38 -9.46 -6.13
CA LEU A 376 -0.51 -8.98 -5.06
C LEU A 376 -0.47 -7.44 -4.92
N ILE A 377 -0.87 -6.72 -5.97
CA ILE A 377 -0.88 -5.27 -6.05
C ILE A 377 -2.30 -4.79 -6.38
N GLN A 378 -2.79 -3.79 -5.64
CA GLN A 378 -4.12 -3.21 -5.87
C GLN A 378 -4.14 -2.40 -7.17
N ILE A 379 -4.73 -2.99 -8.20
CA ILE A 379 -4.93 -2.35 -9.52
C ILE A 379 -6.40 -2.19 -9.92
N ASN A 380 -7.33 -2.62 -9.06
CA ASN A 380 -8.77 -2.44 -9.27
C ASN A 380 -9.24 -1.08 -8.72
N ASP A 381 -10.43 -0.65 -9.15
CA ASP A 381 -11.01 0.64 -8.75
C ASP A 381 -11.88 0.57 -7.49
N ARG A 382 -11.83 -0.54 -6.72
CA ARG A 382 -12.60 -0.67 -5.48
C ARG A 382 -11.98 0.21 -4.39
N VAL A 383 -12.84 0.96 -3.70
CA VAL A 383 -12.49 1.90 -2.63
C VAL A 383 -12.55 1.25 -1.24
N GLY A 384 -11.98 1.92 -0.23
CA GLY A 384 -11.99 1.50 1.17
C GLY A 384 -10.82 0.60 1.57
N PHE A 385 -10.47 0.62 2.86
CA PHE A 385 -9.28 -0.04 3.40
C PHE A 385 -9.37 -1.57 3.25
N LYS A 386 -10.57 -2.15 3.33
CA LYS A 386 -10.77 -3.61 3.24
C LYS A 386 -10.22 -4.19 1.93
N ASN A 387 -10.36 -3.48 0.81
CA ASN A 387 -9.83 -3.93 -0.48
C ASN A 387 -8.29 -4.01 -0.42
N PHE A 388 -7.65 -2.97 0.11
CA PHE A 388 -6.21 -2.92 0.33
C PHE A 388 -5.70 -4.01 1.30
N ALA A 389 -6.40 -4.22 2.42
CA ALA A 389 -6.05 -5.22 3.42
C ALA A 389 -6.00 -6.66 2.85
N ASP A 390 -6.89 -6.97 1.90
CA ASP A 390 -6.89 -8.27 1.23
C ASP A 390 -5.62 -8.48 0.38
N TYR A 391 -5.05 -7.41 -0.21
CA TYR A 391 -3.77 -7.46 -0.92
C TYR A 391 -2.59 -7.60 0.04
N GLN A 392 -2.58 -6.85 1.15
CA GLN A 392 -1.53 -6.94 2.17
C GLN A 392 -1.44 -8.34 2.78
N GLY A 393 -2.58 -8.97 3.10
CA GLY A 393 -2.63 -10.32 3.68
C GLY A 393 -2.04 -11.43 2.81
N ARG A 394 -1.90 -11.20 1.49
CA ARG A 394 -1.29 -12.16 0.56
C ARG A 394 0.22 -12.14 0.58
N LYS A 395 0.80 -11.05 1.08
CA LYS A 395 2.24 -10.88 1.20
C LYS A 395 2.75 -11.73 2.37
N THR A 396 4.07 -11.85 2.48
CA THR A 396 4.83 -12.70 3.43
C THR A 396 4.93 -14.20 3.13
N ASN A 397 4.07 -14.82 2.32
CA ASN A 397 4.07 -16.29 2.22
C ASN A 397 5.13 -16.89 1.27
N PHE A 398 5.52 -16.18 0.21
CA PHE A 398 6.35 -16.75 -0.86
C PHE A 398 7.86 -16.66 -0.61
N LEU A 399 8.31 -15.79 0.30
CA LEU A 399 9.73 -15.48 0.54
C LEU A 399 10.31 -16.14 1.80
N LYS A 400 9.48 -16.71 2.69
CA LYS A 400 9.92 -17.31 3.97
C LYS A 400 10.97 -18.41 3.84
N LYS A 401 11.00 -19.12 2.71
CA LYS A 401 11.95 -20.21 2.43
C LYS A 401 13.18 -19.75 1.63
N ASP A 402 13.31 -18.46 1.34
CA ASP A 402 14.41 -17.87 0.59
C ASP A 402 15.09 -16.77 1.44
N PRO A 403 16.01 -17.12 2.35
CA PRO A 403 16.57 -16.19 3.34
C PRO A 403 17.18 -14.92 2.74
N LEU A 404 17.90 -15.04 1.63
CA LEU A 404 18.51 -13.90 0.94
C LEU A 404 17.47 -12.92 0.38
N LEU A 405 16.40 -13.44 -0.24
CA LEU A 405 15.31 -12.61 -0.74
C LEU A 405 14.47 -12.01 0.39
N ASN A 406 14.33 -12.74 1.51
CA ASN A 406 13.65 -12.24 2.69
C ASN A 406 14.43 -11.10 3.35
N ASN A 407 15.76 -11.19 3.44
CA ASN A 407 16.62 -10.11 3.95
C ASN A 407 16.63 -8.91 3.00
N ALA A 408 16.55 -9.15 1.68
CA ALA A 408 16.45 -8.09 0.68
C ALA A 408 15.21 -7.19 0.86
N ILE A 409 14.14 -7.65 1.52
CA ILE A 409 12.96 -6.84 1.84
C ILE A 409 13.37 -5.62 2.65
N TYR A 410 14.10 -5.82 3.76
CA TYR A 410 14.47 -4.75 4.67
C TYR A 410 15.47 -3.79 4.03
N ASN A 411 16.45 -4.34 3.31
CA ASN A 411 17.45 -3.55 2.63
C ASN A 411 16.82 -2.69 1.53
N MET A 412 16.08 -3.30 0.62
CA MET A 412 15.44 -2.58 -0.47
C MET A 412 14.38 -1.61 0.04
N ALA A 413 13.72 -1.87 1.17
CA ALA A 413 12.80 -0.91 1.77
C ALA A 413 13.54 0.33 2.31
N ILE A 414 14.52 0.16 3.19
CA ILE A 414 15.16 1.31 3.87
C ILE A 414 16.26 1.93 3.01
N ARG A 415 17.22 1.14 2.52
CA ARG A 415 18.43 1.63 1.87
C ARG A 415 18.16 2.28 0.52
N SER A 416 17.27 1.70 -0.30
CA SER A 416 16.91 2.32 -1.58
C SER A 416 16.23 3.67 -1.34
N THR A 417 15.27 3.73 -0.40
CA THR A 417 14.58 4.97 -0.03
C THR A 417 15.55 6.04 0.46
N MET A 418 16.46 5.70 1.37
CA MET A 418 17.42 6.66 1.95
C MET A 418 18.44 7.16 0.92
N LYS A 419 19.12 6.26 0.21
CA LYS A 419 20.22 6.62 -0.69
C LYS A 419 19.73 7.23 -1.99
N ASP A 420 18.62 6.73 -2.53
CA ASP A 420 18.20 7.09 -3.87
C ASP A 420 17.39 8.41 -3.87
N GLN A 421 16.73 8.78 -2.75
CA GLN A 421 15.81 9.92 -2.68
C GLN A 421 16.25 11.07 -1.74
N ASN A 422 17.49 11.07 -1.21
CA ASN A 422 18.01 12.10 -0.30
C ASN A 422 17.11 12.35 0.93
N VAL A 423 16.58 11.27 1.50
CA VAL A 423 15.80 11.29 2.73
C VAL A 423 16.75 11.52 3.92
N LYS A 424 16.42 12.50 4.75
CA LYS A 424 17.18 12.90 5.95
C LYS A 424 16.64 12.27 7.24
N SER A 425 15.38 11.86 7.22
CA SER A 425 14.72 11.17 8.32
C SER A 425 13.69 10.19 7.77
N LEU A 426 13.78 8.92 8.16
CA LEU A 426 12.83 7.87 7.78
C LEU A 426 12.24 7.17 9.00
N GLU A 427 10.91 7.18 9.07
CA GLU A 427 10.13 6.48 10.09
C GLU A 427 9.75 5.07 9.63
N ALA A 428 10.42 4.04 10.12
CA ALA A 428 10.08 2.66 9.82
C ALA A 428 9.03 2.11 10.80
N ARG A 429 7.78 1.97 10.35
CA ARG A 429 6.71 1.38 11.16
C ARG A 429 6.82 -0.14 11.20
N ILE A 430 6.85 -0.70 12.40
CA ILE A 430 6.94 -2.16 12.65
C ILE A 430 5.91 -2.59 13.69
N CYS A 431 5.25 -3.73 13.47
CA CYS A 431 4.44 -4.35 14.53
C CYS A 431 5.37 -4.96 15.58
N PRO A 432 5.06 -4.80 16.88
CA PRO A 432 5.79 -5.49 17.93
C PRO A 432 5.52 -7.00 17.89
N ASP A 433 6.49 -7.78 18.33
CA ASP A 433 6.34 -9.23 18.55
C ASP A 433 5.70 -9.51 19.93
N ASP A 434 5.45 -10.79 20.24
CA ASP A 434 4.74 -11.19 21.46
C ASP A 434 5.51 -10.85 22.76
N THR A 435 6.83 -10.65 22.68
CA THR A 435 7.68 -10.32 23.83
C THR A 435 8.60 -9.12 23.55
N ALA A 436 9.08 -8.49 24.64
CA ALA A 436 10.05 -7.41 24.58
C ALA A 436 11.38 -7.86 23.95
N GLU A 437 11.85 -9.07 24.30
CA GLU A 437 13.07 -9.69 23.76
C GLU A 437 12.97 -9.95 22.26
N ASP A 438 11.85 -10.49 21.79
CA ASP A 438 11.65 -10.78 20.37
C ASP A 438 11.57 -9.48 19.55
N THR A 439 10.87 -8.46 20.07
CA THR A 439 10.81 -7.13 19.44
C THR A 439 12.20 -6.50 19.33
N ALA A 440 12.99 -6.57 20.40
CA ALA A 440 14.38 -6.10 20.38
C ALA A 440 15.24 -6.87 19.37
N LYS A 441 15.08 -8.18 19.32
CA LYS A 441 15.79 -9.05 18.38
C LYS A 441 15.44 -8.70 16.94
N LEU A 442 14.16 -8.48 16.63
CA LEU A 442 13.72 -8.03 15.31
C LEU A 442 14.41 -6.73 14.90
N ILE A 443 14.41 -5.74 15.79
CA ILE A 443 15.05 -4.43 15.55
C ILE A 443 16.55 -4.59 15.30
N ASN A 444 17.23 -5.37 16.14
CA ASN A 444 18.67 -5.62 16.01
C ASN A 444 19.01 -6.43 14.74
N ASP A 445 18.15 -7.38 14.35
CA ASP A 445 18.31 -8.14 13.12
C ASP A 445 18.16 -7.26 11.88
N ILE A 446 17.16 -6.35 11.87
CA ILE A 446 16.98 -5.37 10.78
C ILE A 446 18.22 -4.48 10.66
N ASP A 447 18.73 -3.97 11.77
CA ASP A 447 19.93 -3.14 11.79
C ASP A 447 21.16 -3.85 11.29
N ARG A 448 21.40 -5.07 11.77
CA ARG A 448 22.52 -5.88 11.33
C ARG A 448 22.48 -6.10 9.82
N ILE A 449 21.29 -6.35 9.25
CA ILE A 449 21.12 -6.53 7.79
C ILE A 449 21.51 -5.23 7.04
N ILE A 450 21.11 -4.07 7.55
CA ILE A 450 21.37 -2.77 6.92
C ILE A 450 22.86 -2.40 7.02
N ASP A 451 23.45 -2.58 8.21
CA ASP A 451 24.83 -2.18 8.53
C ASP A 451 25.88 -3.10 7.87
N ASN A 452 25.64 -4.43 7.84
CA ASN A 452 26.55 -5.38 7.21
C ASN A 452 26.74 -5.07 5.72
N GLU A 453 25.64 -4.79 5.02
CA GLU A 453 25.74 -4.34 3.65
C GLU A 453 26.35 -2.93 3.54
N GLU A 454 26.32 -2.08 4.55
CA GLU A 454 27.07 -0.82 4.48
C GLU A 454 28.59 -1.08 4.50
N LYS A 455 29.05 -1.97 5.38
CA LYS A 455 30.46 -2.37 5.50
C LYS A 455 30.98 -3.08 4.23
N VAL A 456 30.21 -4.00 3.65
CA VAL A 456 30.57 -4.67 2.39
C VAL A 456 30.76 -3.66 1.25
N TRP A 457 29.91 -2.63 1.18
CA TRP A 457 29.98 -1.63 0.12
C TRP A 457 31.03 -0.54 0.34
N LYS A 458 31.36 -0.21 1.60
CA LYS A 458 32.44 0.73 1.94
C LYS A 458 33.82 0.10 1.77
N ASN A 459 34.01 -1.17 2.15
CA ASN A 459 35.31 -1.84 2.07
C ASN A 459 35.77 -2.11 0.64
N ASP A 460 34.85 -2.26 -0.31
CA ASP A 460 35.19 -2.53 -1.72
C ASP A 460 35.60 -1.26 -2.51
N LYS A 461 35.60 -0.07 -1.88
CA LYS A 461 36.18 1.17 -2.43
C LYS A 461 37.63 1.41 -2.00
N SER A 462 38.16 0.61 -1.08
CA SER A 462 39.55 0.70 -0.62
C SER A 462 40.26 -0.62 -0.84
N SER A 463 40.91 -0.79 -1.99
CA SER A 463 42.08 -1.66 -2.06
C SER A 463 43.15 -1.05 -1.16
N ASP A 464 43.68 -1.86 -0.24
CA ASP A 464 44.71 -1.55 0.75
C ASP A 464 44.23 -0.88 2.05
N LYS A 465 43.72 -1.70 2.99
CA LYS A 465 44.01 -1.62 4.46
C LYS A 465 43.32 -2.73 5.27
N ASP A 466 43.42 -3.98 4.83
CA ASP A 466 42.76 -5.12 5.50
C ASP A 466 43.46 -5.62 6.79
N LEU A 467 44.64 -5.09 7.16
CA LEU A 467 45.35 -5.56 8.36
C LEU A 467 45.22 -4.66 9.59
N GLU A 468 44.94 -3.35 9.44
CA GLU A 468 44.73 -2.44 10.58
C GLU A 468 43.30 -2.52 11.15
N ARG A 469 42.31 -2.95 10.33
CA ARG A 469 40.89 -2.93 10.70
C ARG A 469 40.42 -4.15 11.51
N LEU A 470 41.22 -5.21 11.56
CA LEU A 470 40.98 -6.36 12.44
C LEU A 470 41.25 -6.04 13.92
N ILE A 471 41.98 -4.95 14.21
CA ILE A 471 42.30 -4.52 15.57
C ILE A 471 41.21 -3.59 16.15
N GLU A 472 40.39 -2.94 15.32
CA GLU A 472 39.23 -2.14 15.78
C GLU A 472 37.96 -2.98 16.00
N LEU A 473 37.88 -4.18 15.41
CA LEU A 473 36.73 -5.10 15.55
C LEU A 473 36.58 -5.73 16.95
N THR A 474 37.46 -5.42 17.90
CA THR A 474 37.35 -5.86 19.31
C THR A 474 36.80 -4.79 20.24
N ASN A 475 36.56 -3.56 19.77
CA ASN A 475 35.92 -2.50 20.55
C ASN A 475 34.47 -2.31 20.11
N ASP A 476 33.62 -3.24 20.52
CA ASP A 476 32.17 -3.23 20.29
C ASP A 476 31.47 -2.22 21.22
N LYS A 477 31.67 -0.92 20.98
CA LYS A 477 31.01 0.15 21.76
C LYS A 477 30.39 1.32 20.98
N ASP A 478 30.63 1.45 19.68
CA ASP A 478 30.01 2.54 18.91
C ASP A 478 28.91 1.97 18.00
N VAL A 479 27.72 1.74 18.58
CA VAL A 479 26.48 1.80 17.80
C VAL A 479 26.42 3.24 17.30
N ASP A 480 26.49 3.45 15.98
CA ASP A 480 26.39 4.77 15.38
C ASP A 480 25.05 5.40 15.81
N GLU A 481 25.09 6.26 16.84
CA GLU A 481 23.90 6.85 17.47
C GLU A 481 23.17 7.82 16.50
N ASN A 482 23.75 8.09 15.33
CA ASN A 482 23.24 9.02 14.31
C ASN A 482 22.74 8.33 13.03
N LYS A 483 21.92 7.28 13.15
CA LYS A 483 21.20 6.75 11.98
C LYS A 483 20.09 7.71 11.53
N ASP A 484 20.00 7.93 10.23
CA ASP A 484 18.97 8.78 9.61
C ASP A 484 17.58 8.06 9.50
N TYR A 485 17.40 6.91 10.15
CA TYR A 485 16.12 6.22 10.28
C TYR A 485 15.88 5.71 11.70
N PHE A 486 14.61 5.62 12.09
CA PHE A 486 14.15 5.18 13.41
C PHE A 486 12.86 4.36 13.29
N TYR A 487 12.34 3.84 14.40
CA TYR A 487 11.10 3.05 14.42
C TYR A 487 9.95 3.72 15.15
N VAL A 488 8.76 3.38 14.66
CA VAL A 488 7.48 3.59 15.33
C VAL A 488 6.79 2.25 15.51
N ILE A 489 6.34 1.97 16.74
CA ILE A 489 5.69 0.71 17.08
C ILE A 489 4.22 0.75 16.69
N HIS A 490 3.83 -0.21 15.87
CA HIS A 490 2.57 -0.24 15.16
C HIS A 490 1.54 -1.17 15.82
N PHE A 491 0.43 -0.61 16.32
CA PHE A 491 -0.68 -1.32 16.93
C PHE A 491 -1.80 -1.59 15.90
N PRO A 492 -2.03 -2.85 15.48
CA PRO A 492 -3.05 -3.16 14.48
C PRO A 492 -4.47 -2.99 15.01
N LYS A 493 -5.26 -2.14 14.35
CA LYS A 493 -6.72 -2.01 14.54
C LYS A 493 -7.45 -3.23 14.00
N ARG A 494 -8.41 -3.72 14.77
CA ARG A 494 -9.20 -4.91 14.44
C ARG A 494 -10.63 -4.70 14.89
N ARG A 495 -11.57 -5.11 14.04
CA ARG A 495 -12.99 -5.16 14.40
C ARG A 495 -13.21 -6.23 15.46
N ASP A 496 -14.08 -5.95 16.44
CA ASP A 496 -14.55 -6.95 17.39
C ASP A 496 -15.07 -8.20 16.65
N LYS A 497 -14.55 -9.38 17.03
CA LYS A 497 -15.00 -10.66 16.46
C LYS A 497 -16.37 -11.08 16.99
N THR A 498 -16.80 -10.48 18.09
CA THR A 498 -18.08 -10.79 18.72
C THR A 498 -19.22 -10.36 17.80
N LYS A 499 -19.95 -11.34 17.28
CA LYS A 499 -21.18 -11.11 16.53
C LYS A 499 -22.34 -10.84 17.48
N TYR A 500 -22.52 -9.57 17.81
CA TYR A 500 -23.48 -9.15 18.82
C TYR A 500 -24.95 -9.46 18.46
N ASP A 501 -25.25 -9.52 17.17
CA ASP A 501 -26.55 -9.83 16.58
C ASP A 501 -26.96 -11.31 16.70
N GLU A 502 -26.00 -12.22 16.83
CA GLU A 502 -26.22 -13.68 16.85
C GLU A 502 -26.25 -14.28 18.28
N ILE A 503 -26.47 -13.46 19.31
CA ILE A 503 -26.43 -13.91 20.71
C ILE A 503 -27.84 -14.12 21.28
N ASP A 504 -28.19 -15.38 21.51
CA ASP A 504 -29.46 -15.75 22.17
C ASP A 504 -29.27 -16.62 23.43
N SER A 505 -28.10 -17.24 23.64
CA SER A 505 -27.87 -18.09 24.83
C SER A 505 -27.52 -17.30 26.09
N ILE A 506 -28.00 -17.78 27.24
CA ILE A 506 -27.77 -17.15 28.56
C ILE A 506 -26.28 -17.06 28.88
N ASP A 507 -25.52 -18.13 28.66
CA ASP A 507 -24.06 -18.15 28.96
C ASP A 507 -23.28 -17.08 28.19
N LYS A 508 -23.62 -16.88 26.90
CA LYS A 508 -22.99 -15.83 26.08
C LYS A 508 -23.36 -14.43 26.59
N LYS A 509 -24.60 -14.20 26.99
CA LYS A 509 -25.03 -12.92 27.57
C LYS A 509 -24.28 -12.63 28.89
N THR A 510 -24.12 -13.63 29.75
CA THR A 510 -23.37 -13.50 31.01
C THR A 510 -21.91 -13.12 30.75
N ILE A 511 -21.21 -13.82 29.86
CA ILE A 511 -19.81 -13.53 29.52
C ILE A 511 -19.68 -12.10 28.97
N LEU A 512 -20.60 -11.66 28.11
CA LEU A 512 -20.55 -10.33 27.51
C LEU A 512 -20.92 -9.20 28.46
N SER A 513 -21.61 -9.53 29.56
CA SER A 513 -21.85 -8.60 30.65
C SER A 513 -20.62 -8.34 31.53
N MET A 514 -19.62 -9.21 31.44
CA MET A 514 -18.35 -9.09 32.19
C MET A 514 -17.21 -8.53 31.32
N LYS A 515 -17.43 -8.40 30.01
CA LYS A 515 -16.41 -7.93 29.06
C LYS A 515 -16.82 -6.60 28.46
N ALA A 516 -15.92 -5.63 28.51
CA ALA A 516 -16.10 -4.37 27.80
C ALA A 516 -16.15 -4.63 26.28
N ARG A 517 -16.79 -3.72 25.51
CA ARG A 517 -16.63 -3.69 24.05
C ARG A 517 -15.14 -3.70 23.67
N ASP A 518 -14.82 -4.47 22.62
CA ASP A 518 -13.48 -4.60 22.07
C ASP A 518 -12.44 -5.12 23.09
N SER A 519 -12.87 -5.92 24.09
CA SER A 519 -11.98 -6.39 25.16
C SER A 519 -10.74 -7.13 24.65
N GLU A 520 -10.84 -7.87 23.53
CA GLU A 520 -9.67 -8.54 22.93
C GLU A 520 -8.60 -7.54 22.47
N VAL A 521 -9.01 -6.45 21.84
CA VAL A 521 -8.08 -5.42 21.34
C VAL A 521 -7.52 -4.59 22.50
N ARG A 522 -8.36 -4.29 23.50
CA ARG A 522 -7.92 -3.61 24.74
C ARG A 522 -6.85 -4.41 25.49
N GLU A 523 -7.06 -5.71 25.66
CA GLU A 523 -6.07 -6.56 26.35
C GLU A 523 -4.78 -6.70 25.54
N TYR A 524 -4.88 -6.93 24.22
CA TYR A 524 -3.71 -6.96 23.36
C TYR A 524 -2.93 -5.64 23.41
N SER A 525 -3.62 -4.49 23.33
CA SER A 525 -3.01 -3.16 23.42
C SER A 525 -2.32 -2.92 24.78
N LYS A 526 -2.88 -3.47 25.86
CA LYS A 526 -2.29 -3.42 27.21
C LYS A 526 -1.04 -4.29 27.31
N GLU A 527 -1.09 -5.54 26.87
CA GLU A 527 0.05 -6.46 26.84
C GLU A 527 1.22 -5.86 26.04
N GLN A 528 0.94 -5.32 24.86
CA GLN A 528 1.94 -4.67 24.03
C GLN A 528 2.51 -3.40 24.67
N ALA A 529 1.68 -2.60 25.34
CA ALA A 529 2.16 -1.44 26.06
C ALA A 529 3.12 -1.82 27.21
N PHE A 530 2.83 -2.88 27.95
CA PHE A 530 3.76 -3.40 28.97
C PHE A 530 5.05 -3.93 28.37
N ASN A 531 4.99 -4.65 27.25
CA ASN A 531 6.18 -5.13 26.55
C ASN A 531 7.08 -3.98 26.09
N ILE A 532 6.50 -2.89 25.56
CA ILE A 532 7.26 -1.71 25.13
C ILE A 532 7.91 -1.02 26.33
N VAL A 533 7.20 -0.82 27.45
CA VAL A 533 7.79 -0.24 28.67
C VAL A 533 8.88 -1.15 29.24
N ALA A 534 8.66 -2.47 29.28
CA ALA A 534 9.67 -3.42 29.72
C ALA A 534 10.91 -3.43 28.81
N LEU A 535 10.74 -3.19 27.50
CA LEU A 535 11.85 -2.99 26.58
C LEU A 535 12.60 -1.68 26.90
N ARG A 536 11.86 -0.59 27.16
CA ARG A 536 12.43 0.74 27.42
C ARG A 536 13.21 0.83 28.73
N GLU A 537 12.76 0.12 29.77
CA GLU A 537 13.44 0.06 31.07
C GLU A 537 14.66 -0.88 31.09
N LYS A 538 14.87 -1.66 30.01
CA LYS A 538 16.09 -2.48 29.84
C LYS A 538 17.18 -1.66 29.16
N ILE A 539 18.44 -1.95 29.50
CA ILE A 539 19.62 -1.40 28.80
C ILE A 539 19.73 -2.08 27.43
N ASN A 540 18.92 -1.63 26.46
CA ASN A 540 18.94 -2.13 25.09
C ASN A 540 19.11 -0.97 24.09
N PRO A 541 20.18 -0.95 23.27
CA PRO A 541 20.40 0.09 22.26
C PRO A 541 19.23 0.29 21.28
N ALA A 542 18.43 -0.75 21.02
CA ALA A 542 17.24 -0.67 20.17
C ALA A 542 16.24 0.40 20.64
N VAL A 543 16.16 0.64 21.94
CA VAL A 543 15.20 1.57 22.56
C VAL A 543 15.44 3.02 22.13
N LYS A 544 16.70 3.44 21.99
CA LYS A 544 17.05 4.81 21.56
C LYS A 544 16.49 5.15 20.17
N ARG A 545 16.16 4.12 19.38
CA ARG A 545 15.62 4.27 18.03
C ARG A 545 14.10 4.08 17.96
N ILE A 546 13.41 3.89 19.07
CA ILE A 546 11.94 3.86 19.12
C ILE A 546 11.45 5.23 19.57
N LEU A 547 10.96 6.03 18.63
CA LEU A 547 10.59 7.44 18.88
C LEU A 547 9.09 7.68 18.93
N GLY A 548 8.27 6.72 18.53
CA GLY A 548 6.82 6.88 18.58
C GLY A 548 6.01 5.60 18.52
N ILE A 549 4.70 5.77 18.61
CA ILE A 549 3.69 4.72 18.52
C ILE A 549 2.61 5.10 17.51
N ASP A 550 2.08 4.10 16.83
CA ASP A 550 1.02 4.23 15.81
C ASP A 550 -0.10 3.22 16.04
N ALA A 551 -1.32 3.56 15.63
CA ALA A 551 -2.39 2.59 15.41
C ALA A 551 -3.06 2.82 14.05
N CYS A 552 -3.09 1.76 13.23
CA CYS A 552 -3.56 1.77 11.84
C CYS A 552 -4.28 0.47 11.50
N ALA A 553 -4.64 0.33 10.23
CA ALA A 553 -5.40 -0.74 9.63
C ALA A 553 -6.90 -0.46 9.65
N ASN A 554 -7.73 -1.47 9.93
CA ASN A 554 -9.17 -1.33 9.74
C ASN A 554 -9.80 -0.43 10.82
N GLU A 555 -10.10 0.83 10.46
CA GLU A 555 -10.79 1.79 11.32
C GLU A 555 -12.25 1.42 11.58
N ILE A 556 -12.94 0.82 10.60
CA ILE A 556 -14.35 0.48 10.71
C ILE A 556 -14.55 -0.60 11.78
N GLY A 557 -15.20 -0.20 12.87
CA GLY A 557 -15.46 -1.06 14.02
C GLY A 557 -14.30 -1.14 15.02
N CYS A 558 -13.34 -0.22 14.99
CA CYS A 558 -12.27 -0.11 15.99
C CYS A 558 -11.97 1.37 16.31
N ARG A 559 -12.63 1.88 17.36
CA ARG A 559 -12.61 3.31 17.74
C ARG A 559 -11.38 3.69 18.56
N PRO A 560 -10.97 4.98 18.59
CA PRO A 560 -9.82 5.43 19.39
C PRO A 560 -9.92 5.12 20.89
N GLU A 561 -11.12 5.04 21.45
CA GLU A 561 -11.38 4.65 22.85
C GLU A 561 -10.71 3.33 23.26
N VAL A 562 -10.49 2.42 22.32
CA VAL A 562 -9.89 1.10 22.55
C VAL A 562 -8.40 1.21 22.93
N PHE A 563 -7.71 2.21 22.39
CA PHE A 563 -6.27 2.42 22.57
C PHE A 563 -5.95 3.51 23.60
N ALA A 564 -6.96 4.25 24.05
CA ALA A 564 -6.83 5.46 24.88
C ALA A 564 -5.95 5.26 26.11
N HIS A 565 -6.18 4.20 26.88
CA HIS A 565 -5.39 3.90 28.08
C HIS A 565 -3.93 3.57 27.74
N SER A 566 -3.70 2.63 26.82
CA SER A 566 -2.35 2.23 26.40
C SER A 566 -1.53 3.39 25.84
N PHE A 567 -2.14 4.24 25.01
CA PHE A 567 -1.44 5.35 24.37
C PHE A 567 -1.09 6.45 25.37
N ARG A 568 -1.98 6.78 26.32
CA ARG A 568 -1.65 7.71 27.42
C ARG A 568 -0.57 7.13 28.33
N TYR A 569 -0.63 5.83 28.62
CA TYR A 569 0.39 5.16 29.43
C TYR A 569 1.78 5.25 28.78
N LEU A 570 1.89 4.93 27.49
CA LEU A 570 3.14 4.96 26.73
C LEU A 570 3.66 6.39 26.50
N SER A 571 2.80 7.32 26.10
CA SER A 571 3.17 8.70 25.80
C SER A 571 3.51 9.55 27.02
N ASN A 572 3.09 9.14 28.22
CA ASN A 572 3.48 9.79 29.48
C ASN A 572 4.64 9.07 30.18
N HIS A 573 5.03 7.87 29.72
CA HIS A 573 6.08 7.09 30.37
C HIS A 573 7.44 7.79 30.23
N THR A 574 8.05 8.09 31.37
CA THR A 574 9.43 8.54 31.52
C THR A 574 10.24 7.45 32.21
N ASN A 575 11.54 7.33 31.93
CA ASN A 575 12.39 6.33 32.56
C ASN A 575 12.37 6.47 34.09
N SER A 576 12.30 5.33 34.78
CA SER A 576 12.27 5.29 36.25
C SER A 576 13.66 5.29 36.93
N ILE A 577 14.74 5.15 36.15
CA ILE A 577 16.12 5.08 36.66
C ILE A 577 16.70 6.50 36.77
N GLU A 578 16.45 7.19 37.90
CA GLU A 578 17.04 8.50 38.17
C GLU A 578 18.47 8.44 38.74
N GLU A 579 18.92 7.32 39.31
CA GLU A 579 20.26 7.27 39.93
C GLU A 579 20.88 5.87 39.82
N SER A 580 21.88 5.73 38.94
CA SER A 580 23.21 5.16 39.25
C SER A 580 23.90 4.60 38.00
N ILE A 581 25.16 5.03 37.82
CA ILE A 581 26.17 4.54 36.86
C ILE A 581 26.07 5.12 35.43
N ILE A 582 26.73 6.27 35.25
CA ILE A 582 27.55 6.66 34.09
C ILE A 582 27.15 6.00 32.76
N VAL A 583 25.99 6.35 32.20
CA VAL A 583 25.74 6.32 30.76
C VAL A 583 24.74 7.42 30.45
N ASP A 584 25.08 8.34 29.54
CA ASP A 584 24.15 9.27 28.87
C ASP A 584 23.07 8.46 28.13
N ASN A 585 22.04 8.03 28.85
CA ASN A 585 20.91 7.26 28.32
C ASN A 585 19.61 8.04 28.51
N GLU A 586 19.56 9.28 28.02
CA GLU A 586 18.28 9.95 27.81
C GLU A 586 17.49 9.19 26.74
N ILE A 587 16.46 8.44 27.16
CA ILE A 587 15.54 7.79 26.22
C ILE A 587 14.50 8.84 25.81
N PRO A 588 14.30 9.09 24.51
CA PRO A 588 13.40 10.13 24.03
C PRO A 588 11.94 9.79 24.37
N GLN A 589 11.15 10.81 24.72
CA GLN A 589 9.72 10.66 24.97
C GLN A 589 9.00 10.16 23.71
N LEU A 590 8.13 9.16 23.86
CA LEU A 590 7.35 8.63 22.74
C LEU A 590 6.33 9.67 22.26
N ARG A 591 6.32 9.91 20.95
CA ARG A 591 5.28 10.67 20.25
C ARG A 591 4.20 9.76 19.68
N ILE A 592 3.03 10.32 19.42
CA ILE A 592 1.90 9.57 18.87
C ILE A 592 1.69 9.98 17.41
N THR A 593 1.54 8.97 16.54
CA THR A 593 0.78 9.10 15.30
C THR A 593 -0.43 8.16 15.38
N TYR A 594 -1.54 8.51 14.73
CA TYR A 594 -2.74 7.68 14.78
C TYR A 594 -3.54 7.84 13.50
N HIS A 595 -3.87 6.74 12.82
CA HIS A 595 -4.74 6.82 11.64
C HIS A 595 -6.16 7.12 12.09
N ALA A 596 -6.75 8.20 11.60
CA ALA A 596 -8.14 8.50 11.88
C ALA A 596 -8.78 9.20 10.69
N GLY A 597 -9.99 8.77 10.33
CA GLY A 597 -10.75 9.35 9.24
C GLY A 597 -10.17 9.04 7.86
N GLU A 598 -9.40 7.95 7.71
CA GLU A 598 -9.02 7.41 6.41
C GLU A 598 -10.18 6.62 5.77
N ASP A 599 -10.77 5.71 6.54
CA ASP A 599 -11.88 4.84 6.12
C ASP A 599 -13.06 4.98 7.08
N PHE A 600 -14.25 5.25 6.54
CA PHE A 600 -15.43 5.60 7.32
C PHE A 600 -16.73 5.30 6.55
N LEU A 601 -17.79 4.97 7.30
CA LEU A 601 -19.12 4.66 6.72
C LEU A 601 -19.96 5.92 6.46
N ASP A 602 -19.75 6.95 7.27
CA ASP A 602 -20.34 8.29 7.18
C ASP A 602 -19.21 9.33 7.33
N LEU A 603 -19.28 10.46 6.62
CA LEU A 603 -18.25 11.49 6.76
C LEU A 603 -18.17 12.03 8.19
N VAL A 604 -19.32 12.17 8.85
CA VAL A 604 -19.40 12.57 10.26
C VAL A 604 -18.70 11.56 11.16
N ASP A 605 -18.80 10.27 10.85
CA ASP A 605 -18.12 9.21 11.59
C ASP A 605 -16.61 9.37 11.55
N GLY A 606 -16.05 9.65 10.36
CA GLY A 606 -14.62 9.90 10.18
C GLY A 606 -14.12 11.17 10.88
N ILE A 607 -14.88 12.27 10.83
CA ILE A 607 -14.53 13.52 11.54
C ILE A 607 -14.60 13.32 13.05
N ARG A 608 -15.63 12.61 13.54
CA ARG A 608 -15.76 12.23 14.96
C ARG A 608 -14.60 11.35 15.41
N ALA A 609 -14.19 10.36 14.63
CA ALA A 609 -13.05 9.51 14.95
C ALA A 609 -11.75 10.30 15.09
N ILE A 610 -11.56 11.35 14.29
CA ILE A 610 -10.44 12.28 14.42
C ILE A 610 -10.50 13.03 15.75
N GLU A 611 -11.67 13.54 16.14
CA GLU A 611 -11.82 14.18 17.45
C GLU A 611 -11.60 13.20 18.61
N GLU A 612 -12.14 11.99 18.52
CA GLU A 612 -11.94 10.94 19.51
C GLU A 612 -10.46 10.61 19.68
N ALA A 613 -9.68 10.56 18.59
CA ALA A 613 -8.24 10.38 18.68
C ALA A 613 -7.58 11.52 19.46
N ILE A 614 -7.89 12.77 19.12
CA ILE A 614 -7.36 13.96 19.80
C ILE A 614 -7.72 13.96 21.29
N MET A 615 -8.99 13.70 21.61
CA MET A 615 -9.54 13.79 22.96
C MET A 615 -9.15 12.60 23.83
N PHE A 616 -9.25 11.37 23.33
CA PHE A 616 -9.07 10.17 24.15
C PHE A 616 -7.61 9.75 24.25
N LEU A 617 -6.81 9.94 23.20
CA LEU A 617 -5.38 9.62 23.24
C LEU A 617 -4.54 10.77 23.83
N ASN A 618 -5.17 11.92 24.08
CA ASN A 618 -4.53 13.17 24.51
C ASN A 618 -3.44 13.63 23.54
N LEU A 619 -3.75 13.68 22.24
CA LEU A 619 -2.81 14.17 21.23
C LEU A 619 -2.45 15.64 21.48
N LYS A 620 -1.17 15.96 21.36
CA LYS A 620 -0.58 17.28 21.63
C LYS A 620 0.15 17.81 20.41
N SER A 621 0.63 19.05 20.50
CA SER A 621 1.53 19.62 19.49
C SER A 621 2.74 18.70 19.28
N GLY A 622 3.03 18.41 18.02
CA GLY A 622 4.08 17.48 17.61
C GLY A 622 3.62 16.02 17.43
N ASP A 623 2.40 15.66 17.84
CA ASP A 623 1.77 14.40 17.45
C ASP A 623 1.12 14.53 16.05
N ARG A 624 0.75 13.41 15.43
CA ARG A 624 0.24 13.38 14.05
C ARG A 624 -1.01 12.53 13.87
N ILE A 625 -1.80 12.85 12.85
CA ILE A 625 -2.92 12.04 12.37
C ILE A 625 -2.58 11.52 10.97
N GLY A 626 -2.68 10.20 10.81
CA GLY A 626 -2.54 9.55 9.51
C GLY A 626 -3.74 9.83 8.60
N HIS A 627 -3.49 10.26 7.38
CA HIS A 627 -4.43 10.48 6.27
C HIS A 627 -5.45 11.61 6.47
N ALA A 628 -6.25 11.55 7.54
CA ALA A 628 -7.30 12.52 7.88
C ALA A 628 -8.25 12.87 6.71
N LEU A 629 -8.55 11.92 5.81
CA LEU A 629 -9.34 12.17 4.60
C LEU A 629 -10.69 12.79 4.89
N ALA A 630 -11.36 12.34 5.95
CA ALA A 630 -12.65 12.85 6.40
C ALA A 630 -12.65 14.37 6.66
N LEU A 631 -11.50 14.96 7.01
CA LEU A 631 -11.41 16.41 7.23
C LEU A 631 -11.33 17.22 5.94
N GLY A 632 -10.93 16.66 4.80
CA GLY A 632 -10.62 17.47 3.61
C GLY A 632 -11.25 17.03 2.29
N VAL A 633 -11.99 15.91 2.29
CA VAL A 633 -12.85 15.55 1.15
C VAL A 633 -14.02 16.53 1.01
N ASN A 634 -14.43 16.78 -0.22
CA ASN A 634 -15.62 17.59 -0.50
C ASN A 634 -16.88 16.87 0.01
N VAL A 635 -17.57 17.50 0.96
CA VAL A 635 -18.74 16.94 1.64
C VAL A 635 -19.89 16.65 0.65
N GLU A 636 -20.18 17.58 -0.25
CA GLU A 636 -21.30 17.46 -1.19
C GLU A 636 -21.07 16.32 -2.18
N ASP A 637 -19.89 16.28 -2.80
CA ASP A 637 -19.51 15.22 -3.74
C ASP A 637 -19.51 13.84 -3.06
N TRP A 638 -19.06 13.77 -1.80
CA TRP A 638 -19.03 12.51 -1.07
C TRP A 638 -20.45 11.94 -0.87
N TYR A 639 -21.39 12.73 -0.34
CA TYR A 639 -22.77 12.27 -0.14
C TYR A 639 -23.49 12.03 -1.48
N LYS A 640 -23.21 12.82 -2.52
CA LYS A 640 -23.75 12.63 -3.86
C LYS A 640 -23.32 11.28 -4.46
N ASN A 641 -22.05 10.91 -4.31
CA ASN A 641 -21.53 9.61 -4.77
C ASN A 641 -22.14 8.41 -4.03
N LYS A 642 -22.72 8.66 -2.85
CA LYS A 642 -23.48 7.67 -2.06
C LYS A 642 -25.00 7.75 -2.28
N MET A 643 -25.46 8.48 -3.31
CA MET A 643 -26.88 8.70 -3.60
C MET A 643 -27.67 9.25 -2.39
N TYR A 644 -27.00 10.03 -1.52
CA TYR A 644 -27.56 10.62 -0.31
C TYR A 644 -28.19 9.63 0.68
N ARG A 645 -27.76 8.37 0.65
CA ARG A 645 -28.32 7.29 1.48
C ARG A 645 -27.20 6.44 2.04
N LEU A 646 -27.22 6.24 3.36
CA LEU A 646 -26.16 5.54 4.09
C LEU A 646 -26.72 4.37 4.89
N MET A 647 -25.84 3.42 5.20
CA MET A 647 -26.13 2.25 6.03
C MET A 647 -24.96 2.02 6.99
N LEU A 648 -25.25 2.04 8.29
CA LEU A 648 -24.29 1.77 9.36
C LEU A 648 -25.00 1.22 10.61
N PRO A 649 -24.26 0.67 11.59
CA PRO A 649 -24.86 0.23 12.85
C PRO A 649 -25.64 1.35 13.56
N LYS A 650 -26.76 0.99 14.20
CA LYS A 650 -27.57 1.93 15.02
C LYS A 650 -26.72 2.69 16.04
N GLN A 651 -25.77 2.01 16.67
CA GLN A 651 -24.88 2.62 17.67
C GLN A 651 -24.02 3.74 17.08
N ASP A 652 -23.43 3.52 15.90
CA ASP A 652 -22.56 4.50 15.24
C ASP A 652 -23.37 5.72 14.77
N TYR A 653 -24.57 5.51 14.24
CA TYR A 653 -25.44 6.61 13.84
C TYR A 653 -25.98 7.41 15.03
N LEU A 654 -26.35 6.72 16.13
CA LEU A 654 -26.77 7.38 17.38
C LEU A 654 -25.66 8.31 17.90
N ASP A 655 -24.42 7.83 17.93
CA ASP A 655 -23.27 8.64 18.33
C ASP A 655 -23.04 9.84 17.37
N ASN A 656 -23.17 9.62 16.06
CA ASN A 656 -23.03 10.70 15.06
C ASN A 656 -24.08 11.80 15.25
N ILE A 657 -25.34 11.46 15.51
CA ILE A 657 -26.41 12.43 15.75
C ILE A 657 -26.10 13.30 16.97
N VAL A 658 -25.78 12.66 18.09
CA VAL A 658 -25.49 13.36 19.35
C VAL A 658 -24.26 14.26 19.19
N TRP A 659 -23.25 13.76 18.50
CA TRP A 659 -22.04 14.51 18.21
C TRP A 659 -22.34 15.75 17.35
N ILE A 660 -23.13 15.63 16.28
CA ILE A 660 -23.55 16.80 15.47
C ILE A 660 -24.31 17.82 16.33
N LEU A 661 -25.30 17.37 17.13
CA LEU A 661 -26.08 18.27 17.99
C LEU A 661 -25.18 19.03 18.97
N ALA A 662 -24.19 18.34 19.56
CA ALA A 662 -23.20 18.97 20.43
C ALA A 662 -22.34 19.97 19.67
N LYS A 663 -21.82 19.62 18.48
CA LYS A 663 -20.99 20.53 17.67
C LYS A 663 -21.74 21.73 17.12
N MET A 664 -23.00 21.57 16.73
CA MET A 664 -23.86 22.70 16.38
C MET A 664 -23.96 23.69 17.53
N ARG A 665 -24.09 23.20 18.77
CA ARG A 665 -24.12 24.05 19.96
C ARG A 665 -22.76 24.68 20.26
N GLU A 666 -21.68 23.88 20.27
CA GLU A 666 -20.32 24.36 20.58
C GLU A 666 -19.81 25.40 19.57
N PHE A 667 -20.18 25.25 18.29
CA PHE A 667 -19.75 26.16 17.22
C PHE A 667 -20.76 27.27 16.92
N ASN A 668 -21.88 27.34 17.65
CA ASN A 668 -22.98 28.30 17.46
C ASN A 668 -23.57 28.28 16.03
N ILE A 669 -23.84 27.08 15.51
CA ILE A 669 -24.47 26.85 14.20
C ILE A 669 -26.00 26.85 14.40
N HIS A 670 -26.66 27.95 14.04
CA HIS A 670 -28.10 28.16 14.30
C HIS A 670 -29.00 28.11 13.05
N ASP A 671 -28.42 28.05 11.85
CA ASP A 671 -29.14 28.31 10.60
C ASP A 671 -30.11 27.18 10.14
N ASN A 672 -30.30 26.13 10.95
CA ASN A 672 -31.16 25.00 10.61
C ASN A 672 -31.90 24.40 11.84
N GLU A 673 -32.80 25.15 12.47
CA GLU A 673 -33.61 24.66 13.60
C GLU A 673 -34.42 23.40 13.25
N SER A 674 -35.02 23.33 12.06
CA SER A 674 -35.77 22.14 11.63
C SER A 674 -34.90 20.88 11.58
N LEU A 675 -33.65 20.98 11.11
CA LEU A 675 -32.73 19.84 11.13
C LEU A 675 -32.42 19.43 12.57
N LYS A 676 -32.16 20.41 13.45
CA LYS A 676 -31.90 20.14 14.87
C LYS A 676 -33.06 19.36 15.50
N TYR A 677 -34.30 19.80 15.31
CA TYR A 677 -35.48 19.08 15.81
C TYR A 677 -35.59 17.66 15.25
N ASN A 678 -35.33 17.47 13.94
CA ASN A 678 -35.35 16.15 13.32
C ASN A 678 -34.26 15.22 13.89
N LEU A 679 -33.06 15.76 14.15
CA LEU A 679 -31.97 15.02 14.76
C LEU A 679 -32.27 14.67 16.22
N GLU A 680 -32.91 15.57 16.99
CA GLU A 680 -33.34 15.31 18.37
C GLU A 680 -34.42 14.21 18.42
N ASP A 681 -35.41 14.24 17.52
CA ASP A 681 -36.43 13.20 17.41
C ASP A 681 -35.82 11.84 17.03
N GLU A 682 -34.93 11.84 16.05
CA GLU A 682 -34.22 10.63 15.61
C GLU A 682 -33.33 10.06 16.72
N PHE A 683 -32.65 10.91 17.49
CA PHE A 683 -31.91 10.50 18.69
C PHE A 683 -32.83 9.81 19.69
N ASN A 684 -33.98 10.42 20.04
CA ASN A 684 -34.90 9.85 21.03
C ASN A 684 -35.40 8.48 20.59
N ARG A 685 -35.74 8.33 19.31
CA ARG A 685 -36.19 7.06 18.74
C ARG A 685 -35.10 5.99 18.81
N LEU A 686 -33.89 6.28 18.31
CA LEU A 686 -32.78 5.33 18.32
C LEU A 686 -32.30 4.99 19.73
N TYR A 687 -32.24 5.98 20.62
CA TYR A 687 -31.90 5.76 22.02
C TYR A 687 -32.91 4.82 22.69
N HIS A 688 -34.21 5.03 22.45
CA HIS A 688 -35.24 4.13 22.95
C HIS A 688 -35.11 2.71 22.39
N GLU A 689 -34.86 2.56 21.08
CA GLU A 689 -34.64 1.26 20.45
C GLU A 689 -33.41 0.52 21.01
N VAL A 690 -32.29 1.23 21.22
CA VAL A 690 -31.01 0.62 21.60
C VAL A 690 -30.91 0.40 23.11
N TYR A 691 -31.27 1.39 23.93
CA TYR A 691 -31.06 1.36 25.38
C TYR A 691 -32.30 0.95 26.20
N LEU A 692 -33.50 1.10 25.65
CA LEU A 692 -34.76 0.85 26.39
C LEU A 692 -35.56 -0.35 25.87
N SER A 693 -35.16 -0.97 24.75
CA SER A 693 -35.87 -2.13 24.22
C SER A 693 -35.92 -3.30 25.24
N GLY A 694 -37.13 -3.81 25.50
CA GLY A 694 -37.37 -4.92 26.40
C GLY A 694 -37.62 -4.58 27.88
N LYS A 695 -37.54 -3.29 28.30
CA LYS A 695 -37.86 -2.88 29.68
C LYS A 695 -39.25 -2.24 29.76
N LYS A 696 -40.14 -2.80 30.58
CA LYS A 696 -41.51 -2.31 30.84
C LYS A 696 -41.60 -1.28 32.00
N ASP A 697 -40.48 -0.88 32.61
CA ASP A 697 -40.47 -0.11 33.86
C ASP A 697 -40.05 1.36 33.63
N ASP A 698 -40.96 2.29 33.92
CA ASP A 698 -40.83 3.76 33.81
C ASP A 698 -39.68 4.34 34.65
N ARG A 699 -39.15 3.59 35.63
CA ARG A 699 -38.04 4.07 36.49
C ARG A 699 -36.73 4.29 35.72
N HIS A 700 -36.54 3.69 34.54
CA HIS A 700 -35.37 3.91 33.69
C HIS A 700 -35.47 5.18 32.82
N PHE A 701 -36.68 5.62 32.47
CA PHE A 701 -36.93 6.90 31.78
C PHE A 701 -36.38 8.08 32.60
N LYS A 702 -36.26 7.92 33.91
CA LYS A 702 -35.79 8.95 34.84
C LYS A 702 -34.30 9.32 34.71
N TYR A 703 -33.48 8.48 34.06
CA TYR A 703 -32.03 8.69 34.00
C TYR A 703 -31.56 9.44 32.75
N VAL A 704 -32.32 9.49 31.66
CA VAL A 704 -31.86 10.16 30.42
C VAL A 704 -33.02 10.92 29.78
N ASN A 705 -33.05 12.23 30.00
CA ASN A 705 -34.06 13.13 29.43
C ASN A 705 -33.52 13.97 28.26
N ASN A 706 -32.25 13.85 27.86
CA ASN A 706 -31.66 14.72 26.84
C ASN A 706 -30.39 14.14 26.17
N HIS A 707 -30.18 14.41 24.89
CA HIS A 707 -29.00 14.05 24.08
C HIS A 707 -27.69 14.58 24.68
N MET A 708 -27.71 15.70 25.42
CA MET A 708 -26.52 16.24 26.08
C MET A 708 -25.96 15.31 27.16
N THR A 709 -26.80 14.60 27.92
CA THR A 709 -26.33 13.61 28.91
C THR A 709 -25.67 12.42 28.23
N TYR A 710 -26.16 12.02 27.04
CA TYR A 710 -25.50 11.02 26.21
C TYR A 710 -24.13 11.51 25.72
N TYR A 711 -24.04 12.76 25.27
CA TYR A 711 -22.78 13.37 24.85
C TYR A 711 -21.76 13.43 26.00
N ASP A 712 -22.21 13.77 27.20
CA ASP A 712 -21.38 13.75 28.40
C ASP A 712 -20.89 12.34 28.72
N ALA A 713 -21.76 11.32 28.64
CA ALA A 713 -21.36 9.93 28.77
C ALA A 713 -20.38 9.47 27.67
N TRP A 714 -20.55 9.95 26.43
CA TRP A 714 -19.66 9.67 25.32
C TRP A 714 -18.24 10.18 25.59
N LYS A 715 -18.07 11.34 26.23
CA LYS A 715 -16.75 11.86 26.62
C LYS A 715 -16.00 10.92 27.58
N LEU A 716 -16.70 10.09 28.36
CA LEU A 716 -16.11 9.10 29.26
C LEU A 716 -15.46 7.91 28.53
N ARG A 717 -15.67 7.74 27.22
CA ARG A 717 -15.09 6.63 26.43
C ARG A 717 -13.56 6.63 26.39
N GLY A 718 -12.92 7.74 26.76
CA GLY A 718 -11.48 7.77 26.98
C GLY A 718 -11.02 7.05 28.26
N ASP A 719 -11.91 6.78 29.22
CA ASP A 719 -11.58 6.11 30.49
C ASP A 719 -11.56 4.58 30.33
N ASP A 720 -10.90 3.89 31.27
CA ASP A 720 -11.02 2.44 31.42
C ASP A 720 -12.48 2.08 31.75
N PRO A 721 -13.15 1.30 30.88
CA PRO A 721 -14.56 0.97 31.07
C PRO A 721 -14.82 0.15 32.35
N TYR A 722 -13.83 -0.58 32.86
CA TYR A 722 -14.00 -1.42 34.04
C TYR A 722 -14.23 -0.62 35.34
N LEU A 723 -13.89 0.68 35.35
CA LEU A 723 -14.23 1.59 36.45
C LEU A 723 -15.76 1.83 36.58
N TYR A 724 -16.55 1.40 35.60
CA TYR A 724 -17.99 1.67 35.51
C TYR A 724 -18.85 0.40 35.48
N ILE A 725 -18.27 -0.79 35.67
CA ILE A 725 -18.96 -2.08 35.47
C ILE A 725 -20.25 -2.22 36.31
N ASP A 726 -20.29 -1.63 37.50
CA ASP A 726 -21.44 -1.66 38.42
C ASP A 726 -22.47 -0.53 38.17
N ASN A 727 -22.47 0.06 36.97
CA ASN A 727 -23.27 1.23 36.57
C ASN A 727 -23.00 2.51 37.37
N LYS A 728 -21.85 2.59 38.06
CA LYS A 728 -21.38 3.76 38.81
C LYS A 728 -19.87 3.88 38.65
N TYR A 729 -19.37 5.10 38.70
CA TYR A 729 -17.94 5.36 38.73
C TYR A 729 -17.33 4.88 40.06
N ASN A 730 -16.42 3.92 39.98
CA ASN A 730 -15.65 3.40 41.10
C ASN A 730 -14.20 3.85 40.96
N LYS A 731 -13.80 4.86 41.73
CA LYS A 731 -12.39 5.30 41.76
C LYS A 731 -11.54 4.25 42.46
N GLU A 732 -10.63 3.62 41.72
CA GLU A 732 -9.68 2.66 42.27
C GLU A 732 -8.46 3.34 42.93
N VAL A 733 -7.76 2.59 43.79
CA VAL A 733 -6.47 3.03 44.35
C VAL A 733 -5.41 2.91 43.26
N GLU A 734 -4.76 4.03 42.94
CA GLU A 734 -3.67 4.10 41.95
C GLU A 734 -2.38 3.51 42.54
N ILE A 735 -2.17 2.20 42.38
CA ILE A 735 -0.96 1.51 42.89
C ILE A 735 0.15 1.52 41.84
N LEU A 736 -0.17 1.13 40.61
CA LEU A 736 0.80 1.03 39.51
C LEU A 736 0.71 2.27 38.61
N TYR A 737 1.79 2.55 37.87
CA TYR A 737 1.81 3.62 36.88
C TYR A 737 0.71 3.47 35.80
N TRP A 738 0.37 2.22 35.44
CA TRP A 738 -0.77 1.90 34.57
C TRP A 738 -2.09 2.45 35.11
N ASP A 739 -2.35 2.33 36.42
CA ASP A 739 -3.61 2.76 37.03
C ASP A 739 -3.83 4.27 36.93
N ARG A 740 -2.75 5.06 36.97
CA ARG A 740 -2.79 6.53 36.84
C ARG A 740 -3.31 7.01 35.47
N CYS A 741 -3.26 6.14 34.45
CA CYS A 741 -3.71 6.45 33.10
C CYS A 741 -5.11 5.91 32.79
N LYS A 742 -5.79 5.27 33.76
CA LYS A 742 -7.15 4.72 33.57
C LYS A 742 -8.19 5.79 33.26
N ILE A 743 -8.05 6.99 33.82
CA ILE A 743 -8.96 8.10 33.52
C ILE A 743 -8.32 9.09 32.54
N ASN A 744 -9.16 9.74 31.73
CA ASN A 744 -8.77 10.87 30.93
C ASN A 744 -8.95 12.18 31.72
N ASN A 745 -7.85 12.75 32.20
CA ASN A 745 -7.84 13.99 32.98
C ASN A 745 -8.32 15.24 32.21
N LEU A 746 -8.52 15.16 30.89
CA LEU A 746 -9.14 16.24 30.11
C LEU A 746 -10.66 16.30 30.26
N VAL A 747 -11.28 15.27 30.85
CA VAL A 747 -12.72 15.20 31.09
C VAL A 747 -12.99 15.55 32.54
N ASP A 748 -13.97 16.42 32.77
CA ASP A 748 -14.37 16.92 34.10
C ASP A 748 -14.94 15.79 34.97
N ASP A 749 -14.50 15.73 36.24
CA ASP A 749 -14.92 14.70 37.19
C ASP A 749 -16.42 14.75 37.52
N SER A 750 -17.07 15.91 37.40
CA SER A 750 -18.53 16.04 37.58
C SER A 750 -19.32 15.18 36.58
N ILE A 751 -18.75 14.88 35.41
CA ILE A 751 -19.36 13.98 34.43
C ILE A 751 -19.28 12.52 34.91
N ARG A 752 -18.17 12.13 35.54
CA ARG A 752 -18.00 10.77 36.11
C ARG A 752 -18.95 10.55 37.28
N GLU A 753 -19.06 11.55 38.15
CA GLU A 753 -19.94 11.53 39.32
C GLU A 753 -21.42 11.57 38.97
N ASN A 754 -21.77 12.00 37.74
CA ASN A 754 -23.14 11.94 37.24
C ASN A 754 -23.56 10.47 37.01
N SER A 755 -24.48 10.00 37.84
CA SER A 755 -25.02 8.63 37.78
C SER A 755 -25.64 8.27 36.44
N SER A 756 -26.19 9.24 35.72
CA SER A 756 -26.79 9.02 34.40
C SER A 756 -25.70 8.78 33.34
N CYS A 757 -24.62 9.55 33.37
CA CYS A 757 -23.49 9.37 32.47
C CYS A 757 -22.79 8.03 32.70
N SER A 758 -22.48 7.73 33.97
CA SER A 758 -21.93 6.43 34.39
C SER A 758 -22.81 5.26 33.95
N TYR A 759 -24.14 5.40 34.07
CA TYR A 759 -25.09 4.38 33.64
C TYR A 759 -25.05 4.15 32.13
N ILE A 760 -25.13 5.21 31.31
CA ILE A 760 -25.08 5.10 29.84
C ILE A 760 -23.75 4.47 29.40
N TYR A 761 -22.64 4.94 29.96
CA TYR A 761 -21.30 4.46 29.61
C TYR A 761 -21.12 2.98 29.96
N SER A 762 -21.56 2.57 31.16
CA SER A 762 -21.59 1.17 31.57
C SER A 762 -22.43 0.30 30.65
N ASN A 763 -23.65 0.76 30.31
CA ASN A 763 -24.54 0.00 29.42
C ASN A 763 -23.99 -0.10 28.00
N TYR A 764 -23.32 0.95 27.50
CA TYR A 764 -22.58 0.87 26.26
C TYR A 764 -21.57 -0.29 26.32
N HIS A 765 -20.70 -0.36 27.34
CA HIS A 765 -19.65 -1.38 27.39
C HIS A 765 -20.08 -2.78 27.81
N PHE A 766 -21.11 -2.94 28.64
CA PHE A 766 -21.39 -4.21 29.32
C PHE A 766 -22.80 -4.73 29.09
N ASN A 767 -23.78 -3.94 28.65
CA ASN A 767 -25.14 -4.47 28.46
C ASN A 767 -25.24 -5.28 27.14
N PRO A 768 -25.50 -6.60 27.18
CA PRO A 768 -25.54 -7.43 25.97
C PRO A 768 -26.65 -7.03 24.99
N GLU A 769 -27.81 -6.58 25.50
CA GLU A 769 -28.93 -6.15 24.65
C GLU A 769 -28.60 -4.82 23.93
N VAL A 770 -27.95 -3.89 24.62
CA VAL A 770 -27.47 -2.63 24.02
C VAL A 770 -26.43 -2.91 22.94
N LYS A 771 -25.52 -3.87 23.16
CA LYS A 771 -24.56 -4.29 22.13
C LYS A 771 -25.26 -4.91 20.93
N LYS A 772 -26.20 -5.82 21.16
CA LYS A 772 -26.99 -6.50 20.12
C LYS A 772 -27.78 -5.51 19.28
N LYS A 773 -28.58 -4.65 19.92
CA LYS A 773 -29.39 -3.64 19.25
C LYS A 773 -28.57 -2.57 18.56
N GLY A 774 -27.46 -2.16 19.19
CA GLY A 774 -26.52 -1.22 18.60
C GLY A 774 -25.84 -1.74 17.32
N ALA A 775 -25.67 -3.06 17.18
CA ALA A 775 -25.05 -3.69 16.01
C ALA A 775 -26.01 -3.87 14.82
N GLU A 776 -27.33 -3.74 15.03
CA GLU A 776 -28.32 -3.80 13.95
C GLU A 776 -28.03 -2.71 12.89
N GLN A 777 -28.12 -3.09 11.61
CA GLN A 777 -27.90 -2.14 10.51
C GLN A 777 -29.08 -1.17 10.40
N TYR A 778 -28.77 0.08 10.11
CA TYR A 778 -29.74 1.15 10.02
C TYR A 778 -29.51 1.99 8.77
N GLU A 779 -30.56 2.17 7.98
CA GLU A 779 -30.56 2.96 6.75
C GLU A 779 -31.17 4.34 7.03
N PHE A 780 -30.50 5.40 6.58
CA PHE A 780 -31.07 6.76 6.61
C PHE A 780 -30.70 7.57 5.38
N SER A 781 -31.46 8.64 5.16
CA SER A 781 -31.27 9.57 4.06
C SER A 781 -30.70 10.90 4.57
N VAL A 782 -29.79 11.48 3.81
CA VAL A 782 -29.08 12.71 4.17
C VAL A 782 -29.72 13.89 3.45
N SER A 783 -30.16 14.91 4.21
CA SER A 783 -30.78 16.12 3.66
C SER A 783 -29.73 17.18 3.26
N LYS A 784 -30.13 18.14 2.41
CA LYS A 784 -29.26 19.30 2.09
C LYS A 784 -28.88 20.11 3.33
N ALA A 785 -29.79 20.24 4.30
CA ALA A 785 -29.51 20.92 5.56
C ALA A 785 -28.43 20.20 6.37
N TYR A 786 -28.49 18.86 6.43
CA TYR A 786 -27.46 18.04 7.08
C TYR A 786 -26.09 18.28 6.44
N ILE A 787 -26.01 18.24 5.11
CA ILE A 787 -24.77 18.48 4.37
C ILE A 787 -24.16 19.85 4.71
N LYS A 788 -24.97 20.91 4.75
CA LYS A 788 -24.50 22.26 5.13
C LYS A 788 -23.90 22.29 6.54
N VAL A 789 -24.60 21.70 7.52
CA VAL A 789 -24.10 21.61 8.89
C VAL A 789 -22.78 20.83 8.96
N VAL A 790 -22.65 19.73 8.21
CA VAL A 790 -21.41 18.95 8.16
C VAL A 790 -20.25 19.75 7.54
N VAL A 791 -20.50 20.55 6.50
CA VAL A 791 -19.49 21.46 5.93
C VAL A 791 -18.98 22.44 6.99
N GLU A 792 -19.89 23.10 7.71
CA GLU A 792 -19.52 24.06 8.75
C GLU A 792 -18.74 23.40 9.90
N ILE A 793 -19.18 22.23 10.36
CA ILE A 793 -18.49 21.44 11.39
C ILE A 793 -17.10 21.04 10.90
N GLN A 794 -16.96 20.53 9.67
CA GLN A 794 -15.68 20.12 9.10
C GLN A 794 -14.68 21.30 9.08
N MET A 795 -15.11 22.48 8.64
CA MET A 795 -14.28 23.69 8.64
C MET A 795 -13.84 24.11 10.05
N LYS A 796 -14.73 24.02 11.05
CA LYS A 796 -14.40 24.34 12.45
C LYS A 796 -13.43 23.31 13.04
N MET A 797 -13.61 22.03 12.73
CA MET A 797 -12.71 20.96 13.17
C MET A 797 -11.31 21.09 12.59
N GLN A 798 -11.18 21.48 11.32
CA GLN A 798 -9.88 21.81 10.73
C GLN A 798 -9.18 22.92 11.53
N LYS A 799 -9.89 24.01 11.86
CA LYS A 799 -9.31 25.11 12.66
C LYS A 799 -8.84 24.64 14.04
N ILE A 800 -9.60 23.78 14.72
CA ILE A 800 -9.21 23.19 16.01
C ILE A 800 -7.91 22.41 15.87
N LEU A 801 -7.80 21.55 14.86
CA LEU A 801 -6.58 20.77 14.61
C LEU A 801 -5.37 21.69 14.38
N GLY A 802 -5.54 22.74 13.56
CA GLY A 802 -4.51 23.75 13.31
C GLY A 802 -4.05 24.45 14.59
N THR A 803 -4.98 24.87 15.45
CA THR A 803 -4.64 25.51 16.73
C THR A 803 -3.91 24.60 17.72
N LYS A 804 -4.10 23.28 17.63
CA LYS A 804 -3.43 22.31 18.49
C LYS A 804 -2.01 21.95 18.02
N GLY A 805 -1.61 22.36 16.82
CA GLY A 805 -0.30 22.02 16.25
C GLY A 805 -0.12 20.52 15.96
N ILE A 806 -1.21 19.81 15.67
CA ILE A 806 -1.19 18.38 15.32
C ILE A 806 -0.95 18.26 13.81
N GLY A 807 0.06 17.48 13.42
CA GLY A 807 0.40 17.26 12.01
C GLY A 807 -0.58 16.32 11.30
N ILE A 808 -0.76 16.49 9.99
CA ILE A 808 -1.44 15.50 9.13
C ILE A 808 -0.43 14.90 8.16
N GLU A 809 -0.35 13.57 8.18
CA GLU A 809 0.41 12.79 7.20
C GLU A 809 -0.47 12.51 5.99
N THR A 810 -0.09 12.99 4.81
CA THR A 810 -0.84 12.73 3.57
C THR A 810 -0.07 11.83 2.60
N ASN A 811 -0.79 10.94 1.93
CA ASN A 811 -0.22 9.86 1.12
C ASN A 811 -0.87 9.87 -0.27
N PRO A 812 -0.47 10.74 -1.22
CA PRO A 812 -1.29 11.05 -2.40
C PRO A 812 -1.71 9.83 -3.24
N SER A 813 -0.82 8.87 -3.49
CA SER A 813 -1.16 7.61 -4.18
C SER A 813 -2.09 6.70 -3.38
N SER A 814 -1.83 6.51 -2.08
CA SER A 814 -2.66 5.70 -1.20
C SER A 814 -4.06 6.29 -1.06
N ASN A 815 -4.13 7.59 -0.79
CA ASN A 815 -5.37 8.37 -0.70
C ASN A 815 -6.18 8.36 -2.00
N TYR A 816 -5.54 8.39 -3.16
CA TYR A 816 -6.21 8.25 -4.46
C TYR A 816 -6.88 6.87 -4.65
N LEU A 817 -6.21 5.80 -4.19
CA LEU A 817 -6.68 4.42 -4.37
C LEU A 817 -7.75 4.04 -3.33
N ILE A 818 -7.54 4.42 -2.07
CA ILE A 818 -8.44 4.10 -0.95
C ILE A 818 -9.63 5.07 -0.91
N GLY A 819 -9.38 6.36 -1.15
CA GLY A 819 -10.38 7.41 -1.10
C GLY A 819 -11.33 7.45 -2.30
N ASN A 820 -12.37 8.27 -2.16
CA ASN A 820 -13.45 8.39 -3.17
C ASN A 820 -13.12 9.38 -4.31
N PHE A 821 -12.09 10.21 -4.17
CA PHE A 821 -11.66 11.11 -5.24
C PHE A 821 -10.76 10.39 -6.24
N LYS A 822 -10.85 10.74 -7.53
CA LYS A 822 -10.10 10.09 -8.63
C LYS A 822 -9.24 11.08 -9.42
N ARG A 823 -8.80 12.15 -8.74
CA ARG A 823 -8.01 13.25 -9.30
C ARG A 823 -7.04 13.79 -8.25
N TYR A 824 -5.75 13.81 -8.56
CA TYR A 824 -4.71 14.31 -7.64
C TYR A 824 -4.82 15.81 -7.35
N ASP A 825 -5.35 16.62 -8.27
CA ASP A 825 -5.61 18.05 -8.04
C ASP A 825 -6.79 18.30 -7.08
N LYS A 826 -7.56 17.25 -6.76
CA LYS A 826 -8.63 17.27 -5.75
C LYS A 826 -8.18 16.64 -4.43
N HIS A 827 -6.88 16.39 -4.26
CA HIS A 827 -6.34 15.80 -3.04
C HIS A 827 -6.57 16.74 -1.83
N PRO A 828 -7.03 16.22 -0.67
CA PRO A 828 -7.32 17.03 0.53
C PRO A 828 -6.21 17.97 0.99
N ILE A 829 -4.95 17.63 0.76
CA ILE A 829 -3.78 18.45 1.13
C ILE A 829 -3.87 19.90 0.64
N VAL A 830 -4.48 20.13 -0.53
CA VAL A 830 -4.63 21.46 -1.13
C VAL A 830 -5.63 22.31 -0.34
N ASN A 831 -6.62 21.67 0.30
CA ASN A 831 -7.59 22.33 1.18
C ASN A 831 -7.05 22.50 2.61
N PHE A 832 -6.13 21.62 3.03
CA PHE A 832 -5.47 21.72 4.33
C PHE A 832 -4.47 22.86 4.40
N PHE A 833 -3.75 23.11 3.31
CA PHE A 833 -2.70 24.12 3.25
C PHE A 833 -2.60 24.68 1.83
N ASN A 834 -2.87 25.98 1.63
CA ASN A 834 -2.81 26.65 0.32
C ASN A 834 -1.81 27.82 0.26
N LEU A 835 -1.00 28.03 1.31
CA LEU A 835 -0.04 29.13 1.35
C LEU A 835 1.05 28.90 0.31
N GLY A 836 1.21 29.85 -0.61
CA GLY A 836 2.06 29.71 -1.80
C GLY A 836 1.29 29.30 -3.06
N LEU A 837 0.07 28.75 -2.95
CA LEU A 837 -0.80 28.41 -4.10
C LEU A 837 -1.78 29.52 -4.50
N THR A 838 -1.97 30.56 -3.69
CA THR A 838 -2.78 31.72 -4.04
C THR A 838 -2.15 32.99 -3.44
N ALA A 839 -2.42 34.15 -4.06
CA ALA A 839 -2.11 35.47 -3.53
C ALA A 839 -3.35 36.21 -3.00
N ASP A 840 -4.53 35.60 -3.19
CA ASP A 840 -5.79 36.12 -2.67
C ASP A 840 -5.82 35.94 -1.14
N ARG A 841 -5.94 37.07 -0.42
CA ARG A 841 -5.95 37.07 1.04
C ARG A 841 -7.17 36.34 1.60
N ASP A 842 -8.32 36.46 0.94
CA ASP A 842 -9.55 35.85 1.44
C ASP A 842 -9.47 34.32 1.33
N GLU A 843 -8.84 33.79 0.27
CA GLU A 843 -8.63 32.35 0.10
C GLU A 843 -7.58 31.79 1.06
N ILE A 844 -6.55 32.56 1.40
CA ILE A 844 -5.56 32.20 2.43
C ILE A 844 -6.23 32.19 3.82
N GLU A 845 -7.00 33.21 4.16
CA GLU A 845 -7.67 33.33 5.47
C GLU A 845 -8.76 32.27 5.69
N LYS A 846 -9.41 31.81 4.61
CA LYS A 846 -10.37 30.70 4.67
C LYS A 846 -9.70 29.34 4.88
N CYS A 847 -8.48 29.15 4.37
CA CYS A 847 -7.74 27.91 4.52
C CYS A 847 -7.28 27.74 5.98
N PRO A 848 -7.41 26.54 6.58
CA PRO A 848 -6.97 26.31 7.95
C PRO A 848 -5.45 26.37 8.14
N GLN A 849 -4.66 26.31 7.06
CA GLN A 849 -3.21 26.31 7.08
C GLN A 849 -2.60 25.25 8.02
N LEU A 850 -3.06 24.01 7.87
CA LEU A 850 -2.64 22.88 8.68
C LEU A 850 -1.19 22.48 8.41
N PHE A 851 -0.58 21.90 9.44
CA PHE A 851 0.75 21.34 9.37
C PHE A 851 0.69 19.98 8.65
N VAL A 852 1.16 19.90 7.40
CA VAL A 852 0.98 18.74 6.53
C VAL A 852 2.30 18.20 5.99
N SER A 853 2.36 16.90 5.70
CA SER A 853 3.47 16.27 4.97
C SER A 853 2.96 15.38 3.83
N ILE A 854 3.82 15.17 2.82
CA ILE A 854 3.62 14.17 1.77
C ILE A 854 4.52 12.97 2.07
N ASN A 855 3.97 11.76 2.05
CA ASN A 855 4.63 10.50 2.38
C ASN A 855 4.19 9.39 1.40
N THR A 856 4.83 8.21 1.47
CA THR A 856 4.58 7.10 0.52
C THR A 856 3.63 6.00 1.02
N ASP A 857 3.40 5.90 2.32
CA ASP A 857 2.62 4.84 2.98
C ASP A 857 3.25 3.44 2.77
N ASP A 858 2.78 2.69 1.77
CA ASP A 858 3.34 1.44 1.31
C ASP A 858 3.90 1.58 -0.10
N GLN A 859 5.11 2.11 -0.22
CA GLN A 859 5.73 2.42 -1.52
C GLN A 859 5.74 1.21 -2.48
N GLY A 860 5.88 -0.01 -1.93
CA GLY A 860 5.93 -1.26 -2.69
C GLY A 860 4.55 -1.79 -3.10
N VAL A 861 3.48 -1.51 -2.34
CA VAL A 861 2.09 -1.79 -2.78
C VAL A 861 1.70 -0.81 -3.85
N PHE A 862 1.92 0.47 -3.60
CA PHE A 862 1.43 1.52 -4.45
C PHE A 862 2.34 1.76 -5.65
N GLY A 863 3.53 1.18 -5.71
CA GLY A 863 4.45 1.30 -6.84
C GLY A 863 4.85 2.76 -7.07
N THR A 864 5.20 3.45 -5.99
CA THR A 864 5.53 4.88 -5.93
C THR A 864 6.79 5.09 -5.10
N TYR A 865 7.37 6.28 -5.17
CA TYR A 865 8.46 6.78 -4.32
C TYR A 865 8.09 8.18 -3.86
N LEU A 866 8.77 8.69 -2.83
CA LEU A 866 8.47 9.99 -2.24
C LEU A 866 8.62 11.08 -3.31
N GLU A 867 9.68 11.04 -4.10
CA GLU A 867 9.85 11.94 -5.25
C GLU A 867 8.66 11.89 -6.22
N ASN A 868 8.11 10.70 -6.50
CA ASN A 868 6.96 10.53 -7.37
C ASN A 868 5.69 11.12 -6.75
N GLU A 869 5.48 11.04 -5.43
CA GLU A 869 4.34 11.68 -4.77
C GLU A 869 4.37 13.21 -4.96
N TYR A 870 5.53 13.84 -4.77
CA TYR A 870 5.71 15.27 -5.07
C TYR A 870 5.51 15.55 -6.56
N ALA A 871 6.04 14.72 -7.46
CA ALA A 871 5.88 14.88 -8.90
C ALA A 871 4.41 14.78 -9.35
N LEU A 872 3.65 13.83 -8.79
CA LEU A 872 2.23 13.63 -9.06
C LEU A 872 1.40 14.84 -8.62
N MET A 873 1.68 15.39 -7.43
CA MET A 873 1.03 16.63 -6.98
C MET A 873 1.41 17.82 -7.87
N ALA A 874 2.69 17.98 -8.20
CA ALA A 874 3.18 19.07 -9.05
C ALA A 874 2.47 19.08 -10.42
N ILE A 875 2.47 17.94 -11.13
CA ILE A 875 1.86 17.86 -12.46
C ILE A 875 0.34 17.98 -12.42
N ALA A 876 -0.30 17.49 -11.35
CA ALA A 876 -1.75 17.61 -11.19
C ALA A 876 -2.16 19.07 -11.01
N LEU A 877 -1.43 19.82 -10.18
CA LEU A 877 -1.64 21.25 -9.98
C LEU A 877 -1.31 22.06 -11.25
N GLU A 878 -0.24 21.73 -11.99
CA GLU A 878 0.07 22.38 -13.27
C GLU A 878 -1.04 22.20 -14.32
N LYS A 879 -1.80 21.10 -14.24
CA LYS A 879 -2.92 20.80 -15.15
C LYS A 879 -4.28 21.22 -14.61
N ALA A 880 -4.35 21.69 -13.36
CA ALA A 880 -5.58 22.15 -12.75
C ALA A 880 -6.05 23.43 -13.45
N LYS A 881 -7.31 23.44 -13.87
CA LYS A 881 -7.92 24.54 -14.64
C LYS A 881 -9.22 24.98 -13.99
N ASP A 882 -9.53 26.25 -14.14
CA ASP A 882 -10.80 26.84 -13.73
C ASP A 882 -11.93 26.45 -14.71
N GLU A 883 -13.13 26.97 -14.48
CA GLU A 883 -14.31 26.72 -15.33
C GLU A 883 -14.15 27.30 -16.75
N ASN A 884 -13.29 28.31 -16.93
CA ASN A 884 -12.98 28.93 -18.21
C ASN A 884 -11.86 28.19 -18.98
N GLY A 885 -11.23 27.19 -18.35
CA GLY A 885 -10.13 26.42 -18.92
C GLY A 885 -8.75 27.05 -18.74
N GLU A 886 -8.65 28.13 -17.95
CA GLU A 886 -7.40 28.80 -17.60
C GLU A 886 -6.69 28.07 -16.44
N PRO A 887 -5.35 28.05 -16.40
CA PRO A 887 -4.61 27.41 -15.31
C PRO A 887 -4.94 28.05 -13.95
N LEU A 888 -5.30 27.24 -12.94
CA LEU A 888 -5.57 27.71 -11.58
C LEU A 888 -4.32 28.22 -10.88
N TYR A 889 -3.19 27.56 -11.15
CA TYR A 889 -1.92 27.82 -10.47
C TYR A 889 -0.84 28.07 -11.49
N ASN A 890 0.00 29.08 -11.24
CA ASN A 890 1.24 29.22 -11.99
C ASN A 890 2.32 28.31 -11.39
N LYS A 891 3.34 27.98 -12.20
CA LYS A 891 4.41 27.06 -11.81
C LYS A 891 5.17 27.54 -10.58
N ALA A 892 5.50 28.83 -10.48
CA ALA A 892 6.29 29.35 -9.36
C ALA A 892 5.59 29.13 -8.01
N MET A 893 4.28 29.33 -7.97
CA MET A 893 3.41 29.10 -6.81
C MET A 893 3.36 27.62 -6.40
N ILE A 894 3.24 26.71 -7.37
CA ILE A 894 3.28 25.26 -7.11
C ILE A 894 4.58 24.85 -6.43
N TYR A 895 5.73 25.32 -6.94
CA TYR A 895 7.03 24.94 -6.35
C TYR A 895 7.29 25.61 -4.99
N ASP A 896 6.83 26.84 -4.76
CA ASP A 896 6.90 27.47 -3.44
C ASP A 896 6.08 26.67 -2.42
N TRP A 897 4.85 26.30 -2.78
CA TRP A 897 4.00 25.47 -1.95
C TRP A 897 4.60 24.08 -1.66
N LEU A 898 5.13 23.39 -2.68
CA LEU A 898 5.78 22.09 -2.48
C LEU A 898 7.01 22.18 -1.58
N ASP A 899 7.83 23.24 -1.69
CA ASP A 899 9.00 23.42 -0.82
C ASP A 899 8.58 23.69 0.64
N ARG A 900 7.47 24.41 0.86
CA ARG A 900 6.89 24.59 2.20
C ARG A 900 6.37 23.27 2.79
N VAL A 901 5.65 22.47 1.99
CA VAL A 901 5.17 21.14 2.41
C VAL A 901 6.36 20.21 2.73
N ARG A 902 7.43 20.27 1.93
CA ARG A 902 8.68 19.53 2.17
C ARG A 902 9.33 19.91 3.50
N GLN A 903 9.39 21.21 3.81
CA GLN A 903 9.92 21.70 5.08
C GLN A 903 9.07 21.24 6.26
N MET A 904 7.75 21.36 6.18
CA MET A 904 6.84 20.84 7.20
C MET A 904 7.01 19.33 7.42
N GLY A 905 7.27 18.55 6.35
CA GLY A 905 7.62 17.14 6.47
C GLY A 905 8.86 16.89 7.33
N LEU A 906 9.93 17.66 7.13
CA LEU A 906 11.14 17.58 7.97
C LEU A 906 10.86 17.97 9.43
N GLU A 907 10.09 19.02 9.65
CA GLU A 907 9.70 19.52 10.97
C GLU A 907 8.78 18.54 11.73
N GLN A 908 8.03 17.71 11.00
CA GLN A 908 7.17 16.67 11.57
C GLN A 908 7.93 15.43 12.05
N SER A 909 9.19 15.24 11.66
CA SER A 909 10.00 14.08 12.05
C SER A 909 10.15 13.97 13.57
N PHE A 910 9.97 12.77 14.13
CA PHE A 910 10.24 12.53 15.56
C PHE A 910 11.73 12.47 15.89
N ASN A 911 12.58 12.25 14.87
CA ASN A 911 14.02 12.32 15.01
C ASN A 911 14.46 13.79 14.97
N ILE A 912 14.42 14.45 16.13
CA ILE A 912 14.89 15.84 16.32
C ILE A 912 16.38 15.76 16.66
N LYS A 913 17.22 16.20 15.72
CA LYS A 913 18.68 16.32 15.91
C LYS A 913 19.06 17.69 16.46
#